data_AF-A0AAU4Z0H9-F1
#
_entry.id   AF-A0AAU4Z0H9-F1
#
_cell.length_a   1.000
_cell.length_b   1.000
_cell.length_c   1.000
_cell.angle_alpha   90.00
_cell.angle_beta   90.00
_cell.angle_gamma   90.00
#
_symmetry.space_group_name_H-M   'P 1'
#
loop_
_entity.id
_entity.type
_entity.pdbx_description
1 polymer ?
#
loop_
_entity_poly.entity_id
_entity_poly.type
_entity_poly.pdbx_seq_one_letter_code
_entity_poly.pdbx_strand_id
1 'polypeptide(L)'
;MGLDDVLAQLTFRERFTRKRVRFERRSGALVVQVEGAPAPVRQWLGALLRNYRGVVPVNNPSDVPTGQEEEGLVVEQLQAMTEGCGYGGRVAHGLPIVFPRFAAARTALYEWQPVATQSHPRQIGDLKRQIREAITEERRQTLPELRPRLNPLLDDPYVSERMGGGLVGLLLKVVNALRFPHHRTVRWYGTRRFPRQRTFEAVCEELERLRSEPAAAKQLLLVEALLADIDAHYGVVRRLNRARRPVLLLPDVDTVEARRVIRDRLMEAYDGESRALRVYPVVVTTSQPGGATPAEGAKPAAASAALAEAIEERFGERVRVAEERSRGGRTPLPSRLVQVTLDDAPDPQPGRRPGRRILGPVTAVVTALALAAAGLGTYYGFFREPESCGNGLQVHGEECLGVSDGRGVFMPAYDGMPEVFARIAEQNKAVAAAKHATVALLIPMESDNPAVQRQILSEIQGAYLAQAGANGVDSAKPPIRLVLANPGKGYGEWRSTVDQLRRQEPELRAVVGFNLSVTKTKEALAYVTNTLKLPAVASVVTADDFSNPEGKETVPFPGLARAVSTTKDQARALLAFDPQLAGAETALVTDDRPGDDYNRSLRDAFADARAGKAQGGVQDMRFESPDVEEAGVTPNEFEDFAGNICRSNAHVIYFAGRALHLKLFVNKLATTYCREKKSYTVITGSDATTLDQRLDDRHRALLQGDPGSGKPSVTIRYAAPAHPDAWSMELRKWQQDPKHKGQLPPLYLREAKDAMDTLRQSITDQAGTIGDVYLDDGRTIVTYDVVLTASRALARAVHTSGQEVPSADRIRKDLGKLNADLRVRGAGGWICLTNAGNPYNKALSVVHLEPGSKRLTFEGVAWPTGRAPAQEDDCVIPAHP
;
A
#
# COMPACT_ATOMS: atom_id res chain seq x y z
N MET A 1 -24.16 -16.75 -37.75
CA MET A 1 -23.37 -16.90 -36.51
C MET A 1 -23.40 -15.54 -35.85
N GLY A 2 -23.69 -15.44 -34.55
CA GLY A 2 -23.81 -14.13 -33.91
C GLY A 2 -22.47 -13.41 -33.78
N LEU A 3 -22.49 -12.10 -33.56
CA LEU A 3 -21.30 -11.28 -33.29
C LEU A 3 -20.43 -11.88 -32.16
N ASP A 4 -21.08 -12.33 -31.08
CA ASP A 4 -20.42 -12.94 -29.92
C ASP A 4 -19.73 -14.27 -30.25
N ASP A 5 -20.34 -15.09 -31.10
CA ASP A 5 -19.74 -16.36 -31.55
C ASP A 5 -18.48 -16.12 -32.39
N VAL A 6 -18.49 -15.08 -33.23
CA VAL A 6 -17.34 -14.69 -34.05
C VAL A 6 -16.21 -14.18 -33.15
N LEU A 7 -16.50 -13.27 -32.21
CA LEU A 7 -15.50 -12.77 -31.27
C LEU A 7 -14.96 -13.87 -30.36
N ALA A 8 -15.81 -14.80 -29.92
CA ALA A 8 -15.38 -16.00 -29.19
C ALA A 8 -14.37 -16.78 -30.02
N GLN A 9 -14.64 -17.05 -31.30
CA GLN A 9 -13.69 -17.75 -32.17
C GLN A 9 -12.40 -16.97 -32.41
N LEU A 10 -12.46 -15.65 -32.64
CA LEU A 10 -11.28 -14.80 -32.86
C LEU A 10 -10.36 -14.76 -31.64
N THR A 11 -10.93 -14.86 -30.43
CA THR A 11 -10.13 -14.94 -29.21
C THR A 11 -9.50 -16.32 -28.99
N PHE A 12 -9.93 -17.42 -29.62
CA PHE A 12 -9.30 -18.74 -29.45
C PHE A 12 -8.15 -19.02 -30.46
N ARG A 13 -7.14 -19.81 -30.04
CA ARG A 13 -5.95 -20.14 -30.86
C ARG A 13 -5.95 -21.56 -31.48
N GLU A 14 -7.09 -22.26 -31.46
CA GLU A 14 -7.40 -23.58 -32.09
C GLU A 14 -6.87 -24.89 -31.44
N ARG A 15 -7.77 -25.90 -31.29
CA ARG A 15 -7.53 -27.31 -31.72
C ARG A 15 -8.71 -28.30 -31.63
N PHE A 16 -9.91 -27.96 -31.18
CA PHE A 16 -11.01 -28.93 -31.15
C PHE A 16 -12.33 -28.36 -31.72
N THR A 17 -12.67 -28.89 -32.89
CA THR A 17 -14.02 -29.10 -33.48
C THR A 17 -14.95 -27.89 -33.69
N ARG A 18 -15.30 -27.68 -34.98
CA ARG A 18 -16.24 -26.70 -35.60
C ARG A 18 -15.63 -25.36 -36.03
N LYS A 19 -14.70 -25.37 -37.01
CA LYS A 19 -14.20 -24.13 -37.64
C LYS A 19 -15.21 -23.60 -38.67
N ARG A 20 -15.75 -22.39 -38.47
CA ARG A 20 -16.47 -21.61 -39.50
C ARG A 20 -15.86 -20.23 -39.79
N VAL A 21 -14.92 -19.72 -38.98
CA VAL A 21 -14.09 -18.54 -39.30
C VAL A 21 -12.64 -19.00 -39.57
N ARG A 22 -12.09 -18.69 -40.75
CA ARG A 22 -10.68 -18.98 -41.08
C ARG A 22 -9.82 -17.74 -40.80
N PHE A 23 -9.10 -17.75 -39.67
CA PHE A 23 -8.16 -16.69 -39.29
C PHE A 23 -6.76 -17.27 -39.10
N GLU A 24 -5.92 -17.17 -40.12
CA GLU A 24 -4.56 -17.73 -40.09
C GLU A 24 -3.55 -16.77 -39.45
N ARG A 25 -2.48 -17.33 -38.89
CA ARG A 25 -1.39 -16.53 -38.29
C ARG A 25 -0.71 -15.58 -39.30
N ARG A 26 -0.74 -15.90 -40.60
CA ARG A 26 -0.16 -15.09 -41.67
C ARG A 26 -1.01 -13.85 -42.00
N SER A 27 -2.26 -13.80 -41.55
CA SER A 27 -3.22 -12.74 -41.83
C SER A 27 -3.01 -11.47 -40.98
N GLY A 28 -2.24 -11.56 -39.88
CA GLY A 28 -1.89 -10.42 -39.01
C GLY A 28 -2.95 -10.08 -37.96
N ALA A 29 -3.07 -8.80 -37.60
CA ALA A 29 -4.09 -8.28 -36.66
C ALA A 29 -5.40 -7.90 -37.37
N LEU A 30 -6.52 -7.97 -36.65
CA LEU A 30 -7.85 -7.53 -37.06
C LEU A 30 -8.37 -6.48 -36.09
N VAL A 31 -9.01 -5.43 -36.62
CA VAL A 31 -9.80 -4.48 -35.82
C VAL A 31 -11.27 -4.63 -36.24
N VAL A 32 -12.16 -4.87 -35.29
CA VAL A 32 -13.61 -4.97 -35.55
C VAL A 32 -14.28 -3.71 -35.02
N GLN A 33 -14.98 -2.97 -35.87
CA GLN A 33 -15.76 -1.80 -35.48
C GLN A 33 -17.24 -2.15 -35.49
N VAL A 34 -17.86 -2.11 -34.31
CA VAL A 34 -19.30 -2.35 -34.15
C VAL A 34 -20.04 -1.03 -34.28
N GLU A 35 -20.91 -0.94 -35.28
CA GLU A 35 -21.68 0.24 -35.62
C GLU A 35 -23.14 0.06 -35.22
N GLY A 36 -23.70 1.05 -34.54
CA GLY A 36 -25.11 1.00 -34.14
C GLY A 36 -25.52 2.19 -33.30
N ALA A 37 -26.80 2.23 -32.92
CA ALA A 37 -27.30 3.26 -32.02
C ALA A 37 -26.57 3.18 -30.66
N PRO A 38 -26.36 4.31 -29.96
CA PRO A 38 -25.54 4.35 -28.73
C PRO A 38 -26.01 3.40 -27.62
N ALA A 39 -27.31 3.13 -27.50
CA ALA A 39 -27.86 2.32 -26.43
C ALA A 39 -27.64 0.80 -26.65
N PRO A 40 -28.02 0.20 -27.81
CA PRO A 40 -27.71 -1.19 -28.12
C PRO A 40 -26.22 -1.51 -28.07
N VAL A 41 -25.39 -0.61 -28.61
CA VAL A 41 -23.92 -0.75 -28.61
C VAL A 41 -23.34 -0.75 -27.20
N ARG A 42 -23.78 0.17 -26.32
CA ARG A 42 -23.35 0.19 -24.92
C ARG A 42 -23.81 -1.03 -24.13
N GLN A 43 -25.04 -1.49 -24.36
CA GLN A 43 -25.56 -2.71 -23.74
C GLN A 43 -24.74 -3.94 -24.14
N TRP A 44 -24.42 -4.06 -25.44
CA TRP A 44 -23.59 -5.12 -25.97
C TRP A 44 -22.16 -5.06 -25.43
N LEU A 45 -21.51 -3.88 -25.42
CA LEU A 45 -20.19 -3.69 -24.82
C LEU A 45 -20.17 -4.09 -23.34
N GLY A 46 -21.20 -3.73 -22.58
CA GLY A 46 -21.35 -4.15 -21.18
C GLY A 46 -21.46 -5.67 -21.04
N ALA A 47 -22.18 -6.34 -21.94
CA ALA A 47 -22.27 -7.80 -21.96
C ALA A 47 -20.94 -8.45 -22.35
N LEU A 48 -20.25 -7.92 -23.36
CA LEU A 48 -18.91 -8.36 -23.77
C LEU A 48 -17.92 -8.21 -22.61
N LEU A 49 -17.91 -7.06 -21.94
CA LEU A 49 -17.05 -6.83 -20.78
C LEU A 49 -17.33 -7.87 -19.68
N ARG A 50 -18.59 -8.11 -19.31
CA ARG A 50 -18.94 -9.14 -18.31
C ARG A 50 -18.51 -10.55 -18.72
N ASN A 51 -18.67 -10.91 -19.99
CA ASN A 51 -18.38 -12.25 -20.51
C ASN A 51 -16.88 -12.55 -20.63
N TYR A 52 -16.05 -11.52 -20.79
CA TYR A 52 -14.61 -11.67 -20.99
C TYR A 52 -13.77 -11.20 -19.80
N ARG A 53 -14.32 -10.35 -18.92
CA ARG A 53 -13.71 -9.97 -17.64
C ARG A 53 -13.50 -11.23 -16.80
N GLY A 54 -12.27 -11.43 -16.35
CA GLY A 54 -11.90 -12.64 -15.62
C GLY A 54 -11.59 -13.87 -16.48
N VAL A 55 -11.52 -13.75 -17.82
CA VAL A 55 -11.04 -14.81 -18.72
C VAL A 55 -9.83 -14.37 -19.54
N VAL A 56 -9.80 -13.08 -19.91
CA VAL A 56 -8.68 -12.39 -20.56
C VAL A 56 -8.56 -10.96 -19.99
N PRO A 57 -7.43 -10.28 -20.17
CA PRO A 57 -7.35 -8.85 -19.94
C PRO A 57 -8.16 -8.15 -21.02
N VAL A 58 -9.05 -7.30 -20.52
CA VAL A 58 -9.93 -6.39 -21.26
C VAL A 58 -9.86 -5.07 -20.51
N ASN A 59 -9.51 -3.98 -21.19
CA ASN A 59 -9.55 -2.65 -20.58
C ASN A 59 -11.01 -2.21 -20.34
N ASN A 60 -11.23 -1.43 -19.27
CA ASN A 60 -12.56 -0.94 -18.93
C ASN A 60 -12.93 0.30 -19.78
N PRO A 61 -14.11 0.32 -20.42
CA PRO A 61 -14.56 1.47 -21.21
C PRO A 61 -14.84 2.75 -20.39
N SER A 62 -15.03 2.64 -19.07
CA SER A 62 -15.46 3.76 -18.20
C SER A 62 -14.33 4.62 -17.62
N ASP A 63 -13.06 4.22 -17.77
CA ASP A 63 -11.92 4.81 -17.05
C ASP A 63 -11.34 6.07 -17.74
N VAL A 64 -12.19 6.98 -18.22
CA VAL A 64 -11.76 8.04 -19.14
C VAL A 64 -12.15 9.44 -18.67
N PRO A 65 -11.18 10.30 -18.30
CA PRO A 65 -11.40 11.73 -18.10
C PRO A 65 -11.74 12.44 -19.43
N THR A 66 -12.61 13.43 -19.37
CA THR A 66 -12.90 14.35 -20.48
C THR A 66 -12.30 15.72 -20.20
N GLY A 67 -11.40 16.18 -21.08
CA GLY A 67 -10.95 17.58 -21.14
C GLY A 67 -9.47 17.77 -20.82
N GLN A 68 -8.66 17.95 -21.88
CA GLN A 68 -7.36 18.64 -21.96
C GLN A 68 -6.87 18.56 -23.43
N GLU A 69 -5.73 19.18 -23.76
CA GLU A 69 -5.15 19.23 -25.12
C GLU A 69 -5.11 17.85 -25.83
N GLU A 70 -5.36 17.83 -27.15
CA GLU A 70 -5.59 16.63 -27.98
C GLU A 70 -4.51 15.53 -27.84
N GLU A 71 -3.24 15.91 -27.67
CA GLU A 71 -2.13 14.96 -27.55
C GLU A 71 -2.08 14.29 -26.17
N GLY A 72 -2.32 15.04 -25.08
CA GLY A 72 -2.28 14.54 -23.71
C GLY A 72 -3.34 13.48 -23.44
N LEU A 73 -4.55 13.69 -23.99
CA LEU A 73 -5.66 12.74 -23.87
C LEU A 73 -5.32 11.36 -24.46
N VAL A 74 -4.56 11.30 -25.56
CA VAL A 74 -4.13 10.02 -26.16
C VAL A 74 -3.19 9.26 -25.21
N VAL A 75 -2.29 9.97 -24.54
CA VAL A 75 -1.35 9.36 -23.58
C VAL A 75 -2.10 8.85 -22.34
N GLU A 76 -3.04 9.63 -21.81
CA GLU A 76 -3.90 9.21 -20.70
C GLU A 76 -4.77 8.00 -21.06
N GLN A 77 -5.36 7.98 -22.25
CA GLN A 77 -6.12 6.82 -22.74
C GLN A 77 -5.25 5.56 -22.83
N LEU A 78 -4.02 5.67 -23.32
CA LEU A 78 -3.09 4.53 -23.39
C LEU A 78 -2.65 4.07 -21.99
N GLN A 79 -2.47 5.00 -21.04
CA GLN A 79 -2.16 4.69 -19.64
C GLN A 79 -3.34 3.97 -18.97
N ALA A 80 -4.57 4.45 -19.15
CA ALA A 80 -5.78 3.80 -18.65
C ALA A 80 -5.94 2.39 -19.25
N MET A 81 -5.53 2.17 -20.52
CA MET A 81 -5.48 0.83 -21.10
C MET A 81 -4.47 -0.07 -20.43
N THR A 82 -3.28 0.43 -20.05
CA THR A 82 -2.29 -0.38 -19.32
C THR A 82 -2.75 -0.73 -17.92
N GLU A 83 -3.37 0.23 -17.22
CA GLU A 83 -3.92 0.04 -15.88
C GLU A 83 -5.11 -0.94 -15.89
N GLY A 84 -6.04 -0.78 -16.84
CA GLY A 84 -7.17 -1.70 -17.04
C GLY A 84 -6.73 -3.09 -17.52
N CYS A 85 -5.64 -3.19 -18.28
CA CYS A 85 -5.02 -4.47 -18.67
C CYS A 85 -4.12 -5.05 -17.56
N GLY A 86 -4.60 -5.04 -16.33
CA GLY A 86 -3.87 -5.55 -15.16
C GLY A 86 -4.77 -5.54 -13.93
N TYR A 87 -5.55 -4.49 -13.76
CA TYR A 87 -6.53 -4.34 -12.70
C TYR A 87 -7.84 -5.08 -13.05
N GLY A 88 -7.93 -6.35 -12.63
CA GLY A 88 -9.14 -7.18 -12.76
C GLY A 88 -9.25 -8.06 -14.01
N GLY A 89 -8.27 -8.06 -14.90
CA GLY A 89 -8.21 -8.92 -16.09
C GLY A 89 -7.51 -10.26 -15.79
N ARG A 90 -8.24 -11.32 -15.40
CA ARG A 90 -7.61 -12.63 -15.22
C ARG A 90 -7.06 -13.14 -16.56
N VAL A 91 -5.76 -13.31 -16.66
CA VAL A 91 -5.14 -14.17 -17.68
C VAL A 91 -5.50 -15.62 -17.31
N ALA A 92 -5.49 -16.57 -18.25
CA ALA A 92 -5.92 -17.95 -17.98
C ALA A 92 -5.21 -18.66 -16.80
N HIS A 93 -4.17 -18.06 -16.20
CA HIS A 93 -3.45 -18.52 -15.00
C HIS A 93 -3.31 -17.42 -13.90
N GLY A 94 -4.13 -16.36 -13.91
CA GLY A 94 -4.27 -15.41 -12.79
C GLY A 94 -3.12 -14.40 -12.55
N LEU A 95 -2.21 -14.21 -13.51
CA LEU A 95 -1.06 -13.30 -13.40
C LEU A 95 -1.32 -11.95 -14.11
N PRO A 96 -1.04 -10.80 -13.49
CA PRO A 96 -1.15 -9.48 -14.13
C PRO A 96 -0.11 -9.24 -15.26
N ILE A 97 -0.42 -8.34 -16.20
CA ILE A 97 0.49 -7.91 -17.28
C ILE A 97 1.30 -6.71 -16.78
N VAL A 98 2.58 -6.64 -17.17
CA VAL A 98 3.46 -5.49 -16.91
C VAL A 98 3.80 -4.78 -18.22
N PHE A 99 3.94 -3.46 -18.17
CA PHE A 99 4.14 -2.61 -19.36
C PHE A 99 5.47 -1.80 -19.34
N PRO A 100 6.64 -2.45 -19.19
CA PRO A 100 7.92 -1.75 -19.01
C PRO A 100 8.43 -1.01 -20.26
N ARG A 101 8.06 -1.43 -21.48
CA ARG A 101 8.44 -0.68 -22.70
C ARG A 101 7.58 0.57 -22.82
N PHE A 102 6.29 0.44 -22.55
CA PHE A 102 5.36 1.57 -22.56
C PHE A 102 5.76 2.62 -21.53
N ALA A 103 6.03 2.21 -20.28
CA ALA A 103 6.51 3.11 -19.23
C ALA A 103 7.79 3.85 -19.65
N ALA A 104 8.77 3.17 -20.23
CA ALA A 104 9.99 3.81 -20.72
C ALA A 104 9.74 4.88 -21.80
N ALA A 105 8.85 4.60 -22.78
CA ALA A 105 8.51 5.58 -23.81
C ALA A 105 7.73 6.76 -23.23
N ARG A 106 6.74 6.49 -22.36
CA ARG A 106 5.92 7.51 -21.73
C ARG A 106 6.77 8.46 -20.88
N THR A 107 7.67 7.91 -20.07
CA THR A 107 8.61 8.69 -19.27
C THR A 107 9.51 9.55 -20.14
N ALA A 108 10.11 8.98 -21.19
CA ALA A 108 11.02 9.74 -22.04
C ALA A 108 10.33 10.83 -22.88
N LEU A 109 9.14 10.55 -23.39
CA LEU A 109 8.45 11.44 -24.33
C LEU A 109 7.63 12.53 -23.64
N TYR A 110 7.00 12.21 -22.52
CA TYR A 110 5.96 13.05 -21.91
C TYR A 110 6.21 13.45 -20.45
N GLU A 111 6.93 12.64 -19.65
CA GLU A 111 7.13 12.95 -18.22
C GLU A 111 8.45 13.66 -17.93
N TRP A 112 9.52 13.28 -18.62
CA TRP A 112 10.86 13.81 -18.34
C TRP A 112 10.98 15.27 -18.77
N GLN A 113 11.43 16.15 -17.86
CA GLN A 113 11.71 17.56 -18.18
C GLN A 113 13.22 17.83 -18.08
N PRO A 114 13.89 18.25 -19.17
CA PRO A 114 15.33 18.51 -19.15
C PRO A 114 15.60 19.82 -18.43
N VAL A 115 16.63 19.84 -17.57
CA VAL A 115 17.06 21.06 -16.87
C VAL A 115 17.97 21.86 -17.80
N ALA A 116 17.54 23.05 -18.22
CA ALA A 116 18.22 23.87 -19.23
C ALA A 116 19.68 24.25 -18.88
N THR A 117 20.04 24.25 -17.59
CA THR A 117 21.39 24.60 -17.10
C THR A 117 22.36 23.41 -17.08
N GLN A 118 21.90 22.19 -17.33
CA GLN A 118 22.74 20.99 -17.33
C GLN A 118 23.40 20.74 -18.69
N SER A 119 24.57 20.12 -18.68
CA SER A 119 25.20 19.63 -19.91
C SER A 119 24.44 18.42 -20.47
N HIS A 120 24.43 18.28 -21.81
CA HIS A 120 23.73 17.18 -22.49
C HIS A 120 24.05 15.77 -21.96
N PRO A 121 25.32 15.40 -21.64
CA PRO A 121 25.60 14.09 -21.02
C PRO A 121 24.94 13.88 -19.65
N ARG A 122 24.76 14.95 -18.85
CA ARG A 122 24.06 14.88 -17.56
C ARG A 122 22.56 14.74 -17.76
N GLN A 123 21.99 15.45 -18.74
CA GLN A 123 20.57 15.32 -19.11
C GLN A 123 20.23 13.89 -19.55
N ILE A 124 21.06 13.27 -20.41
CA ILE A 124 20.92 11.87 -20.81
C ILE A 124 21.07 10.91 -19.62
N GLY A 125 22.01 11.19 -18.71
CA GLY A 125 22.18 10.42 -17.46
C GLY A 125 20.95 10.47 -16.55
N ASP A 126 20.33 11.64 -16.44
CA ASP A 126 19.11 11.86 -15.66
C ASP A 126 17.89 11.16 -16.30
N LEU A 127 17.71 11.28 -17.62
CA LEU A 127 16.67 10.54 -18.36
C LEU A 127 16.81 9.03 -18.18
N LYS A 128 18.04 8.51 -18.31
CA LYS A 128 18.35 7.09 -18.09
C LYS A 128 17.97 6.63 -16.67
N ARG A 129 18.17 7.47 -15.66
CA ARG A 129 17.78 7.19 -14.27
C ARG A 129 16.25 7.13 -14.14
N GLN A 130 15.53 8.14 -14.64
CA GLN A 130 14.07 8.17 -14.56
C GLN A 130 13.39 7.01 -15.29
N ILE A 131 13.89 6.63 -16.48
CA ILE A 131 13.39 5.43 -17.19
C ILE A 131 13.57 4.15 -16.34
N ARG A 132 14.69 4.02 -15.62
CA ARG A 132 14.91 2.85 -14.73
C ARG A 132 13.93 2.84 -13.56
N GLU A 133 13.67 4.00 -12.98
CA GLU A 133 12.72 4.16 -11.87
C GLU A 133 11.30 3.81 -12.33
N ALA A 134 10.84 4.35 -13.46
CA ALA A 134 9.53 4.04 -14.03
C ALA A 134 9.35 2.54 -14.34
N ILE A 135 10.35 1.89 -14.94
CA ILE A 135 10.33 0.44 -15.19
C ILE A 135 10.31 -0.38 -13.89
N THR A 136 10.86 0.15 -12.80
CA THR A 136 10.91 -0.51 -11.49
C THR A 136 9.59 -0.36 -10.75
N GLU A 137 8.97 0.81 -10.83
CA GLU A 137 7.68 1.13 -10.21
C GLU A 137 6.54 0.27 -10.78
N GLU A 138 6.48 0.12 -12.11
CA GLU A 138 5.53 -0.79 -12.79
C GLU A 138 5.59 -2.24 -12.27
N ARG A 139 6.76 -2.69 -11.81
CA ARG A 139 6.91 -4.03 -11.23
C ARG A 139 6.42 -4.10 -9.81
N ARG A 140 6.73 -3.08 -9.00
CA ARG A 140 6.37 -3.02 -7.58
C ARG A 140 4.87 -3.04 -7.39
N GLN A 141 4.12 -2.35 -8.23
CA GLN A 141 2.65 -2.34 -8.19
C GLN A 141 2.02 -3.70 -8.53
N THR A 142 2.74 -4.56 -9.24
CA THR A 142 2.23 -5.83 -9.80
C THR A 142 2.59 -7.07 -8.97
N LEU A 143 3.59 -6.97 -8.09
CA LEU A 143 4.14 -8.06 -7.26
C LEU A 143 3.26 -8.49 -6.05
N PRO A 144 2.56 -7.60 -5.34
CA PRO A 144 1.75 -7.96 -4.17
C PRO A 144 0.55 -8.88 -4.50
N GLU A 145 -0.08 -8.71 -5.67
CA GLU A 145 -1.25 -9.51 -6.11
C GLU A 145 -0.93 -10.99 -6.43
N LEU A 146 0.36 -11.31 -6.49
CA LEU A 146 0.92 -12.57 -6.98
C LEU A 146 1.06 -13.62 -5.86
N ARG A 147 1.28 -13.17 -4.61
CA ARG A 147 1.53 -14.03 -3.43
C ARG A 147 0.29 -14.75 -2.90
N PRO A 148 -0.86 -14.10 -2.63
CA PRO A 148 -2.01 -14.79 -2.03
C PRO A 148 -2.64 -15.86 -2.93
N ARG A 149 -2.30 -15.88 -4.23
CA ARG A 149 -2.83 -16.84 -5.22
C ARG A 149 -1.97 -18.09 -5.44
N LEU A 150 -0.74 -18.11 -4.92
CA LEU A 150 0.16 -19.28 -5.02
C LEU A 150 0.07 -20.20 -3.79
N ASN A 151 -0.28 -19.66 -2.62
CA ASN A 151 -0.41 -20.43 -1.38
C ASN A 151 -1.44 -21.58 -1.43
N PRO A 152 -2.64 -21.43 -2.04
CA PRO A 152 -3.63 -22.52 -2.06
C PRO A 152 -3.21 -23.74 -2.89
N LEU A 153 -2.23 -23.59 -3.79
CA LEU A 153 -1.70 -24.68 -4.62
C LEU A 153 -0.52 -25.40 -3.95
N LEU A 154 0.03 -24.82 -2.88
CA LEU A 154 1.13 -25.37 -2.09
C LEU A 154 0.63 -26.17 -0.88
N ASP A 155 -0.58 -25.86 -0.37
CA ASP A 155 -1.16 -26.46 0.84
C ASP A 155 -2.23 -27.55 0.58
N ASP A 156 -2.46 -27.98 -0.67
CA ASP A 156 -3.45 -29.03 -0.98
C ASP A 156 -2.85 -30.46 -0.80
N PRO A 157 -3.25 -31.23 0.23
CA PRO A 157 -2.73 -32.56 0.50
C PRO A 157 -3.08 -33.59 -0.60
N TYR A 158 -4.02 -33.29 -1.51
CA TYR A 158 -4.34 -34.16 -2.65
C TYR A 158 -3.27 -34.12 -3.76
N VAL A 159 -2.38 -33.12 -3.74
CA VAL A 159 -1.32 -32.91 -4.75
C VAL A 159 -0.03 -33.69 -4.41
N SER A 160 0.21 -34.01 -3.14
CA SER A 160 1.43 -34.70 -2.69
C SER A 160 1.41 -36.22 -2.89
N GLU A 161 0.23 -36.86 -2.84
CA GLU A 161 0.16 -38.33 -2.78
C GLU A 161 -0.15 -39.06 -4.11
N ARG A 162 -0.66 -38.39 -5.15
CA ARG A 162 -1.24 -39.14 -6.30
C ARG A 162 -0.75 -38.82 -7.71
N MET A 163 0.25 -37.96 -7.91
CA MET A 163 0.82 -37.75 -9.26
C MET A 163 2.35 -37.69 -9.26
N GLY A 164 2.98 -38.80 -9.67
CA GLY A 164 4.35 -38.82 -10.15
C GLY A 164 4.50 -37.96 -11.40
N GLY A 165 4.98 -36.73 -11.22
CA GLY A 165 5.15 -35.71 -12.26
C GLY A 165 5.89 -34.48 -11.73
N GLY A 166 7.17 -34.65 -11.36
CA GLY A 166 8.01 -33.66 -10.66
C GLY A 166 8.40 -32.36 -11.41
N LEU A 167 7.61 -31.80 -12.34
CA LEU A 167 8.10 -30.67 -13.14
C LEU A 167 7.14 -29.50 -13.39
N VAL A 168 5.84 -29.61 -13.12
CA VAL A 168 4.92 -28.46 -13.26
C VAL A 168 5.02 -27.50 -12.05
N GLY A 169 5.38 -28.00 -10.87
CA GLY A 169 5.67 -27.20 -9.67
C GLY A 169 7.05 -26.50 -9.69
N LEU A 170 8.03 -27.08 -10.37
CA LEU A 170 9.30 -26.42 -10.77
C LEU A 170 9.04 -25.27 -11.78
N LEU A 171 7.96 -25.42 -12.55
CA LEU A 171 7.54 -24.57 -13.67
C LEU A 171 6.97 -23.20 -13.23
N LEU A 172 6.59 -23.01 -11.96
CA LEU A 172 6.16 -21.71 -11.41
C LEU A 172 7.30 -20.98 -10.68
N LYS A 173 8.21 -21.73 -10.05
CA LYS A 173 9.38 -21.18 -9.35
C LYS A 173 10.40 -20.51 -10.30
N VAL A 174 10.43 -20.91 -11.59
CA VAL A 174 11.25 -20.32 -12.66
C VAL A 174 10.54 -19.17 -13.42
N VAL A 175 9.21 -19.06 -13.33
CA VAL A 175 8.43 -18.08 -14.11
C VAL A 175 8.47 -16.66 -13.53
N ASN A 176 8.66 -16.50 -12.22
CA ASN A 176 8.63 -15.20 -11.56
C ASN A 176 9.98 -14.60 -11.21
N ALA A 177 11.03 -15.41 -10.99
CA ALA A 177 12.36 -14.90 -10.63
C ALA A 177 13.02 -14.01 -11.72
N LEU A 178 12.48 -13.95 -12.95
CA LEU A 178 13.21 -13.48 -14.14
C LEU A 178 12.42 -12.61 -15.13
N ARG A 179 11.20 -12.13 -14.81
CA ARG A 179 10.37 -11.38 -15.78
C ARG A 179 10.72 -9.88 -15.90
N PHE A 180 11.96 -9.70 -16.36
CA PHE A 180 12.42 -8.79 -17.42
C PHE A 180 13.35 -7.66 -16.96
N PRO A 181 14.66 -7.88 -16.75
CA PRO A 181 15.62 -6.79 -16.45
C PRO A 181 15.57 -5.63 -17.46
N HIS A 182 15.86 -4.41 -16.98
CA HIS A 182 15.92 -3.16 -17.78
C HIS A 182 16.63 -3.35 -19.13
N HIS A 183 17.66 -4.20 -19.19
CA HIS A 183 18.39 -4.51 -20.41
C HIS A 183 17.52 -5.10 -21.54
N ARG A 184 16.42 -5.83 -21.27
CA ARG A 184 15.54 -6.39 -22.32
C ARG A 184 14.59 -5.34 -22.89
N THR A 185 14.16 -4.39 -22.08
CA THR A 185 13.42 -3.20 -22.52
C THR A 185 14.31 -2.37 -23.45
N VAL A 186 15.52 -2.04 -23.00
CA VAL A 186 16.51 -1.28 -23.78
C VAL A 186 16.92 -2.02 -25.06
N ARG A 187 17.14 -3.34 -24.97
CA ARG A 187 17.44 -4.17 -26.15
C ARG A 187 16.31 -4.16 -27.16
N TRP A 188 15.04 -4.13 -26.73
CA TRP A 188 13.92 -4.02 -27.67
C TRP A 188 14.00 -2.70 -28.45
N TYR A 189 14.21 -1.57 -27.77
CA TYR A 189 14.42 -0.29 -28.45
C TYR A 189 15.60 -0.32 -29.43
N GLY A 190 16.79 -0.77 -29.01
CA GLY A 190 17.98 -0.81 -29.88
C GLY A 190 17.93 -1.85 -31.01
N THR A 191 17.06 -2.86 -30.94
CA THR A 191 16.97 -3.92 -31.98
C THR A 191 15.75 -3.79 -32.88
N ARG A 192 14.64 -3.24 -32.38
CA ARG A 192 13.38 -3.15 -33.12
C ARG A 192 13.04 -1.74 -33.56
N ARG A 193 13.37 -0.72 -32.77
CA ARG A 193 12.93 0.65 -33.05
C ARG A 193 14.04 1.59 -33.53
N PHE A 194 15.23 1.46 -32.95
CA PHE A 194 16.43 2.22 -33.29
C PHE A 194 17.54 1.26 -33.73
N PRO A 195 17.35 0.56 -34.86
CA PRO A 195 18.30 -0.44 -35.33
C PRO A 195 19.64 0.25 -35.61
N ARG A 196 20.64 -0.05 -34.77
CA ARG A 196 22.07 0.39 -34.76
C ARG A 196 22.51 0.88 -33.38
N GLN A 197 21.58 1.23 -32.49
CA GLN A 197 21.92 1.63 -31.12
C GLN A 197 22.19 0.42 -30.22
N ARG A 198 23.38 0.40 -29.60
CA ARG A 198 23.87 -0.74 -28.80
C ARG A 198 23.95 -0.46 -27.30
N THR A 199 23.95 0.81 -26.90
CA THR A 199 24.02 1.26 -25.50
C THR A 199 22.69 1.85 -25.04
N PHE A 200 22.48 1.93 -23.72
CA PHE A 200 21.25 2.51 -23.18
C PHE A 200 21.24 4.04 -23.37
N GLU A 201 22.40 4.67 -23.26
CA GLU A 201 22.63 6.08 -23.52
C GLU A 201 22.17 6.45 -24.94
N ALA A 202 22.60 5.68 -25.95
CA ALA A 202 22.19 5.93 -27.34
C ALA A 202 20.69 5.70 -27.59
N VAL A 203 20.05 4.81 -26.81
CA VAL A 203 18.58 4.67 -26.82
C VAL A 203 17.91 5.89 -26.18
N CYS A 204 18.47 6.44 -25.10
CA CYS A 204 17.95 7.65 -24.46
C CYS A 204 18.09 8.87 -25.38
N GLU A 205 19.20 8.99 -26.11
CA GLU A 205 19.43 10.05 -27.11
C GLU A 205 18.40 10.00 -28.25
N GLU A 206 18.08 8.82 -28.77
CA GLU A 206 17.03 8.69 -29.79
C GLU A 206 15.62 8.97 -29.22
N LEU A 207 15.33 8.55 -27.99
CA LEU A 207 14.06 8.86 -27.34
C LEU A 207 13.92 10.36 -27.07
N GLU A 208 14.98 11.04 -26.66
CA GLU A 208 15.03 12.49 -26.52
C GLU A 208 14.81 13.17 -27.89
N ARG A 209 15.49 12.71 -28.94
CA ARG A 209 15.31 13.23 -30.30
C ARG A 209 13.86 13.11 -30.78
N LEU A 210 13.17 12.02 -30.43
CA LEU A 210 11.75 11.82 -30.78
C LEU A 210 10.80 12.79 -30.08
N ARG A 211 11.23 13.51 -29.03
CA ARG A 211 10.36 14.47 -28.32
C ARG A 211 10.00 15.67 -29.18
N SER A 212 10.89 16.06 -30.10
CA SER A 212 10.66 17.16 -31.04
C SER A 212 9.92 16.73 -32.31
N GLU A 213 9.62 15.44 -32.46
CA GLU A 213 8.82 14.93 -33.57
C GLU A 213 7.32 15.23 -33.39
N PRO A 214 6.54 15.21 -34.47
CA PRO A 214 5.08 15.39 -34.39
C PRO A 214 4.41 14.36 -33.47
N ALA A 215 3.29 14.76 -32.85
CA ALA A 215 2.47 13.91 -31.95
C ALA A 215 2.23 12.51 -32.52
N ALA A 216 1.96 12.42 -33.83
CA ALA A 216 1.77 11.18 -34.56
C ALA A 216 2.88 10.14 -34.33
N ALA A 217 4.15 10.56 -34.41
CA ALA A 217 5.30 9.68 -34.28
C ALA A 217 5.51 9.21 -32.84
N LYS A 218 5.25 10.10 -31.87
CA LYS A 218 5.34 9.80 -30.43
C LYS A 218 4.24 8.83 -29.98
N GLN A 219 3.01 9.07 -30.42
CA GLN A 219 1.85 8.20 -30.17
C GLN A 219 2.02 6.82 -30.80
N LEU A 220 2.55 6.75 -32.03
CA LEU A 220 2.86 5.47 -32.68
C LEU A 220 3.86 4.66 -31.86
N LEU A 221 4.91 5.29 -31.32
CA LEU A 221 5.89 4.62 -30.47
C LEU A 221 5.26 4.05 -29.19
N LEU A 222 4.38 4.82 -28.54
CA LEU A 222 3.66 4.37 -27.35
C LEU A 222 2.81 3.12 -27.65
N VAL A 223 2.08 3.12 -28.77
CA VAL A 223 1.27 1.97 -29.21
C VAL A 223 2.14 0.76 -29.53
N GLU A 224 3.27 0.94 -30.22
CA GLU A 224 4.23 -0.13 -30.51
C GLU A 224 4.82 -0.72 -29.23
N ALA A 225 5.16 0.13 -28.25
CA ALA A 225 5.69 -0.29 -26.97
C ALA A 225 4.66 -1.10 -26.15
N LEU A 226 3.40 -0.64 -26.11
CA LEU A 226 2.28 -1.33 -25.48
C LEU A 226 2.05 -2.71 -26.13
N LEU A 227 1.99 -2.78 -27.46
CA LEU A 227 1.82 -4.05 -28.19
C LEU A 227 2.99 -5.01 -27.97
N ALA A 228 4.22 -4.50 -27.88
CA ALA A 228 5.40 -5.30 -27.60
C ALA A 228 5.39 -5.89 -26.18
N ASP A 229 4.85 -5.17 -25.20
CA ASP A 229 4.67 -5.67 -23.84
C ASP A 229 3.60 -6.75 -23.76
N ILE A 230 2.45 -6.57 -24.44
CA ILE A 230 1.42 -7.60 -24.60
C ILE A 230 2.02 -8.86 -25.25
N ASP A 231 2.73 -8.71 -26.37
CA ASP A 231 3.36 -9.85 -27.06
C ASP A 231 4.42 -10.55 -26.20
N ALA A 232 5.21 -9.80 -25.44
CA ALA A 232 6.21 -10.35 -24.54
C ALA A 232 5.56 -11.19 -23.43
N HIS A 233 4.46 -10.72 -22.84
CA HIS A 233 3.72 -11.43 -21.80
C HIS A 233 3.12 -12.73 -22.34
N TYR A 234 2.36 -12.66 -23.45
CA TYR A 234 1.66 -13.83 -24.00
C TYR A 234 2.58 -14.80 -24.77
N GLY A 235 3.71 -14.31 -25.31
CA GLY A 235 4.65 -15.12 -26.07
C GLY A 235 5.39 -16.17 -25.23
N VAL A 236 5.60 -15.91 -23.93
CA VAL A 236 6.36 -16.78 -23.01
C VAL A 236 5.54 -17.95 -22.47
N VAL A 237 4.24 -17.76 -22.21
CA VAL A 237 3.34 -18.78 -21.61
C VAL A 237 2.67 -19.69 -22.67
N ARG A 238 3.12 -19.60 -23.91
CA ARG A 238 2.50 -20.17 -25.10
C ARG A 238 2.30 -21.69 -25.11
N ARG A 239 3.08 -22.47 -24.33
CA ARG A 239 2.95 -23.94 -24.27
C ARG A 239 1.95 -24.44 -23.22
N LEU A 240 1.56 -23.60 -22.26
CA LEU A 240 0.64 -23.95 -21.16
C LEU A 240 -0.73 -23.29 -21.34
N ASN A 241 -0.76 -22.12 -21.98
CA ASN A 241 -1.99 -21.38 -22.20
C ASN A 241 -2.78 -21.91 -23.40
N ARG A 242 -3.82 -22.69 -23.12
CA ARG A 242 -5.03 -22.81 -23.97
C ARG A 242 -5.89 -21.52 -23.94
N ALA A 243 -5.30 -20.38 -23.55
CA ALA A 243 -5.97 -19.12 -23.23
C ALA A 243 -6.49 -18.39 -24.47
N ARG A 244 -7.56 -17.62 -24.26
CA ARG A 244 -8.08 -16.64 -25.22
C ARG A 244 -7.08 -15.48 -25.40
N ARG A 245 -7.07 -14.83 -26.57
CA ARG A 245 -6.25 -13.64 -26.90
C ARG A 245 -6.72 -12.43 -26.07
N PRO A 246 -5.81 -11.49 -25.73
CA PRO A 246 -6.19 -10.23 -25.09
C PRO A 246 -7.14 -9.43 -25.98
N VAL A 247 -8.06 -8.68 -25.38
CA VAL A 247 -9.03 -7.84 -26.08
C VAL A 247 -8.79 -6.38 -25.69
N LEU A 248 -8.67 -5.50 -26.69
CA LEU A 248 -8.59 -4.05 -26.50
C LEU A 248 -9.91 -3.42 -26.93
N LEU A 249 -10.59 -2.72 -26.03
CA LEU A 249 -11.85 -2.02 -26.26
C LEU A 249 -11.59 -0.52 -26.44
N LEU A 250 -12.06 0.04 -27.55
CA LEU A 250 -12.03 1.48 -27.83
C LEU A 250 -13.46 1.94 -28.16
N PRO A 251 -14.29 2.21 -27.15
CA PRO A 251 -15.66 2.62 -27.40
C PRO A 251 -15.74 4.03 -27.96
N ASP A 252 -16.76 4.29 -28.78
CA ASP A 252 -17.18 5.60 -29.25
C ASP A 252 -16.05 6.36 -29.98
N VAL A 253 -15.34 5.68 -30.88
CA VAL A 253 -14.25 6.27 -31.67
C VAL A 253 -14.73 7.35 -32.65
N ASP A 254 -16.04 7.47 -32.85
CA ASP A 254 -16.63 8.55 -33.60
C ASP A 254 -16.68 9.86 -32.81
N THR A 255 -16.99 9.80 -31.51
CA THR A 255 -17.15 10.97 -30.63
C THR A 255 -15.94 11.24 -29.74
N VAL A 256 -15.06 10.26 -29.53
CA VAL A 256 -13.84 10.39 -28.71
C VAL A 256 -12.60 10.33 -29.59
N GLU A 257 -12.10 11.50 -29.95
CA GLU A 257 -10.97 11.66 -30.87
C GLU A 257 -9.72 10.90 -30.42
N ALA A 258 -9.35 10.98 -29.14
CA ALA A 258 -8.18 10.26 -28.63
C ALA A 258 -8.25 8.74 -28.88
N ARG A 259 -9.45 8.13 -28.75
CA ARG A 259 -9.67 6.70 -29.02
C ARG A 259 -9.62 6.40 -30.51
N ARG A 260 -10.10 7.32 -31.36
CA ARG A 260 -9.94 7.25 -32.82
C ARG A 260 -8.47 7.25 -33.21
N VAL A 261 -7.69 8.17 -32.65
CA VAL A 261 -6.25 8.27 -32.87
C VAL A 261 -5.55 6.98 -32.45
N ILE A 262 -5.87 6.42 -31.27
CA ILE A 262 -5.29 5.14 -30.82
C ILE A 262 -5.63 3.99 -31.78
N ARG A 263 -6.88 3.88 -32.22
CA ARG A 263 -7.30 2.88 -33.22
C ARG A 263 -6.49 3.01 -34.50
N ASP A 264 -6.29 4.23 -34.99
CA ASP A 264 -5.58 4.48 -36.24
C ASP A 264 -4.08 4.19 -36.10
N ARG A 265 -3.46 4.55 -34.95
CA ARG A 265 -2.08 4.18 -34.62
C ARG A 265 -1.88 2.68 -34.43
N LEU A 266 -2.89 1.96 -33.91
CA LEU A 266 -2.87 0.48 -33.86
C LEU A 266 -2.82 -0.11 -35.27
N MET A 267 -3.65 0.40 -36.20
CA MET A 267 -3.64 -0.05 -37.59
C MET A 267 -2.29 0.23 -38.26
N GLU A 268 -1.74 1.43 -38.07
CA GLU A 268 -0.42 1.83 -38.57
C GLU A 268 0.69 0.93 -38.00
N ALA A 269 0.70 0.70 -36.69
CA ALA A 269 1.67 -0.19 -36.04
C ALA A 269 1.61 -1.61 -36.61
N TYR A 270 0.41 -2.13 -36.89
CA TYR A 270 0.24 -3.47 -37.47
C TYR A 270 0.72 -3.61 -38.92
N ASP A 271 0.79 -2.50 -39.66
CA ASP A 271 1.37 -2.47 -41.01
C ASP A 271 2.86 -2.10 -41.01
N GLY A 272 3.35 -1.49 -39.93
CA GLY A 272 4.76 -1.16 -39.66
C GLY A 272 5.48 -2.17 -38.74
N GLU A 273 6.09 -1.68 -37.66
CA GLU A 273 7.02 -2.46 -36.82
C GLU A 273 6.34 -3.58 -36.02
N SER A 274 5.04 -3.45 -35.75
CA SER A 274 4.24 -4.48 -35.06
C SER A 274 3.62 -5.52 -36.00
N ARG A 275 4.01 -5.55 -37.29
CA ARG A 275 3.53 -6.58 -38.23
C ARG A 275 3.93 -8.00 -37.88
N ALA A 276 4.95 -8.20 -37.04
CA ALA A 276 5.56 -9.50 -36.75
C ALA A 276 5.31 -10.02 -35.32
N LEU A 277 4.29 -9.51 -34.61
CA LEU A 277 3.94 -9.98 -33.27
C LEU A 277 3.62 -11.49 -33.26
N ARG A 278 3.97 -12.17 -32.17
CA ARG A 278 3.65 -13.59 -31.95
C ARG A 278 2.21 -13.76 -31.47
N VAL A 279 1.65 -12.72 -30.83
CA VAL A 279 0.28 -12.62 -30.34
C VAL A 279 -0.28 -11.24 -30.67
N TYR A 280 -1.35 -11.21 -31.47
CA TYR A 280 -2.09 -9.99 -31.78
C TYR A 280 -3.33 -9.92 -30.87
N PRO A 281 -3.54 -8.81 -30.12
CA PRO A 281 -4.80 -8.61 -29.42
C PRO A 281 -5.96 -8.47 -30.41
N VAL A 282 -7.16 -8.84 -29.98
CA VAL A 282 -8.40 -8.55 -30.70
C VAL A 282 -8.80 -7.13 -30.34
N VAL A 283 -8.83 -6.23 -31.31
CA VAL A 283 -9.24 -4.84 -31.07
C VAL A 283 -10.71 -4.70 -31.47
N VAL A 284 -11.55 -4.24 -30.54
CA VAL A 284 -12.96 -3.96 -30.75
C VAL A 284 -13.19 -2.48 -30.53
N THR A 285 -13.72 -1.80 -31.54
CA THR A 285 -14.10 -0.39 -31.46
C THR A 285 -15.61 -0.23 -31.67
N THR A 286 -16.18 0.90 -31.24
CA THR A 286 -17.60 1.20 -31.51
C THR A 286 -17.79 2.61 -32.07
N SER A 287 -18.83 2.78 -32.90
CA SER A 287 -19.20 4.09 -33.45
C SER A 287 -20.67 4.14 -33.86
N GLN A 288 -21.18 5.35 -34.13
CA GLN A 288 -22.36 5.48 -34.99
C GLN A 288 -22.10 4.88 -36.39
N PRO A 289 -23.15 4.44 -37.11
CA PRO A 289 -23.06 4.01 -38.49
C PRO A 289 -22.32 5.03 -39.37
N GLY A 290 -21.21 4.59 -39.98
CA GLY A 290 -20.35 5.45 -40.80
C GLY A 290 -19.56 6.54 -40.05
N GLY A 291 -19.73 6.69 -38.74
CA GLY A 291 -19.20 7.82 -37.96
C GLY A 291 -17.67 7.85 -37.81
N ALA A 292 -17.01 6.71 -37.99
CA ALA A 292 -15.56 6.59 -37.85
C ALA A 292 -14.95 5.67 -38.93
N THR A 293 -15.25 5.93 -40.20
CA THR A 293 -14.68 5.21 -41.34
C THR A 293 -13.15 5.37 -41.39
N PRO A 294 -12.36 4.33 -41.69
CA PRO A 294 -10.90 4.44 -41.74
C PRO A 294 -10.48 5.29 -42.95
N ALA A 295 -9.39 6.04 -42.81
CA ALA A 295 -8.92 6.98 -43.83
C ALA A 295 -8.60 6.30 -45.19
N GLU A 296 -8.12 5.05 -45.17
CA GLU A 296 -7.78 4.30 -46.37
C GLU A 296 -8.38 2.88 -46.34
N GLY A 297 -8.79 2.37 -47.51
CA GLY A 297 -9.20 0.97 -47.69
C GLY A 297 -10.51 0.56 -47.01
N ALA A 298 -11.40 1.52 -46.75
CA ALA A 298 -12.74 1.29 -46.19
C ALA A 298 -13.61 0.39 -47.08
N LYS A 299 -14.56 -0.35 -46.48
CA LYS A 299 -15.66 -1.03 -47.20
C LYS A 299 -16.98 -0.79 -46.45
N PRO A 300 -18.14 -0.99 -47.09
CA PRO A 300 -19.42 -0.97 -46.40
C PRO A 300 -19.46 -1.91 -45.20
N ALA A 301 -20.19 -1.52 -44.15
CA ALA A 301 -20.41 -2.35 -42.98
C ALA A 301 -21.18 -3.63 -43.35
N ALA A 302 -20.76 -4.77 -42.81
CA ALA A 302 -21.46 -6.03 -42.96
C ALA A 302 -22.54 -6.17 -41.87
N ALA A 303 -23.63 -6.89 -42.15
CA ALA A 303 -24.57 -7.28 -41.09
C ALA A 303 -23.89 -8.20 -40.07
N SER A 304 -24.27 -8.12 -38.79
CA SER A 304 -23.72 -8.96 -37.71
C SER A 304 -23.70 -10.46 -38.03
N ALA A 305 -24.73 -10.96 -38.73
CA ALA A 305 -24.84 -12.36 -39.16
C ALA A 305 -23.81 -12.78 -40.23
N ALA A 306 -23.31 -11.83 -41.03
CA ALA A 306 -22.38 -12.02 -42.14
C ALA A 306 -20.91 -11.70 -41.77
N LEU A 307 -20.64 -11.31 -40.52
CA LEU A 307 -19.30 -10.90 -40.07
C LEU A 307 -18.21 -11.95 -40.36
N ALA A 308 -18.52 -13.24 -40.23
CA ALA A 308 -17.56 -14.31 -40.49
C ALA A 308 -17.05 -14.32 -41.94
N GLU A 309 -17.95 -14.12 -42.90
CA GLU A 309 -17.63 -14.08 -44.33
C GLU A 309 -16.88 -12.80 -44.68
N ALA A 310 -17.31 -11.66 -44.12
CA ALA A 310 -16.63 -10.38 -44.28
C ALA A 310 -15.17 -10.40 -43.78
N ILE A 311 -14.91 -11.10 -42.67
CA ILE A 311 -13.55 -11.31 -42.15
C ILE A 311 -12.71 -12.13 -43.14
N GLU A 312 -13.24 -13.25 -43.63
CA GLU A 312 -12.51 -14.13 -44.56
C GLU A 312 -12.20 -13.42 -45.89
N GLU A 313 -13.17 -12.72 -46.45
CA GLU A 313 -13.00 -11.92 -47.67
C GLU A 313 -11.91 -10.85 -47.47
N ARG A 314 -11.97 -10.12 -46.35
CA ARG A 314 -11.02 -9.04 -46.06
C ARG A 314 -9.59 -9.56 -46.02
N PHE A 315 -9.37 -10.71 -45.40
CA PHE A 315 -8.04 -11.30 -45.31
C PHE A 315 -7.55 -11.85 -46.64
N GLY A 316 -8.42 -12.53 -47.39
CA GLY A 316 -8.09 -13.02 -48.73
C GLY A 316 -7.65 -11.86 -49.65
N GLU A 317 -8.39 -10.76 -49.61
CA GLU A 317 -8.09 -9.54 -50.38
C GLU A 317 -6.73 -8.95 -50.00
N ARG A 318 -6.48 -8.73 -48.70
CA ARG A 318 -5.21 -8.16 -48.21
C ARG A 318 -4.01 -9.03 -48.60
N VAL A 319 -4.12 -10.36 -48.52
CA VAL A 319 -3.03 -11.27 -48.92
C VAL A 319 -2.71 -11.11 -50.41
N ARG A 320 -3.72 -11.10 -51.28
CA ARG A 320 -3.52 -10.90 -52.73
C ARG A 320 -2.86 -9.56 -53.04
N VAL A 321 -3.33 -8.47 -52.43
CA VAL A 321 -2.78 -7.12 -52.65
C VAL A 321 -1.35 -7.01 -52.10
N ALA A 322 -1.05 -7.65 -50.97
CA ALA A 322 0.31 -7.68 -50.42
C ALA A 322 1.27 -8.44 -51.36
N GLU A 323 0.85 -9.56 -51.95
CA GLU A 323 1.63 -10.28 -52.96
C GLU A 323 1.84 -9.43 -54.22
N GLU A 324 0.80 -8.77 -54.71
CA GLU A 324 0.88 -7.87 -55.86
C GLU A 324 1.88 -6.72 -55.62
N ARG A 325 1.82 -6.08 -54.46
CA ARG A 325 2.78 -5.03 -54.05
C ARG A 325 4.20 -5.56 -53.95
N SER A 326 4.39 -6.79 -53.46
CA SER A 326 5.72 -7.43 -53.42
C SER A 326 6.31 -7.66 -54.82
N ARG A 327 5.45 -7.74 -55.85
CA ARG A 327 5.83 -7.84 -57.26
C ARG A 327 5.85 -6.47 -57.98
N GLY A 328 5.76 -5.36 -57.25
CA GLY A 328 5.83 -3.99 -57.79
C GLY A 328 4.49 -3.31 -58.07
N GLY A 329 3.36 -3.92 -57.67
CA GLY A 329 2.03 -3.31 -57.78
C GLY A 329 1.86 -2.07 -56.89
N ARG A 330 0.96 -1.16 -57.31
CA ARG A 330 0.66 0.11 -56.61
C ARG A 330 -0.68 0.13 -55.88
N THR A 331 -1.43 -0.97 -55.91
CA THR A 331 -2.74 -1.08 -55.27
C THR A 331 -2.62 -0.84 -53.75
N PRO A 332 -3.36 0.13 -53.16
CA PRO A 332 -3.35 0.38 -51.72
C PRO A 332 -3.76 -0.86 -50.92
N LEU A 333 -3.15 -1.06 -49.75
CA LEU A 333 -3.53 -2.20 -48.91
C LEU A 333 -4.94 -1.96 -48.34
N PRO A 334 -5.89 -2.91 -48.50
CA PRO A 334 -7.21 -2.79 -47.87
C PRO A 334 -7.09 -2.62 -46.35
N SER A 335 -7.98 -1.89 -45.69
CA SER A 335 -7.88 -1.64 -44.24
C SER A 335 -7.90 -2.94 -43.41
N ARG A 336 -7.32 -2.91 -42.20
CA ARG A 336 -7.48 -3.99 -41.18
C ARG A 336 -8.80 -3.88 -40.41
N LEU A 337 -9.57 -2.81 -40.64
CA LEU A 337 -10.86 -2.59 -40.03
C LEU A 337 -11.97 -3.34 -40.78
N VAL A 338 -12.76 -4.11 -40.04
CA VAL A 338 -14.03 -4.68 -40.51
C VAL A 338 -15.16 -4.02 -39.72
N GLN A 339 -16.02 -3.29 -40.42
CA GLN A 339 -17.19 -2.63 -39.84
C GLN A 339 -18.37 -3.61 -39.84
N VAL A 340 -19.11 -3.66 -38.74
CA VAL A 340 -20.27 -4.54 -38.57
C VAL A 340 -21.43 -3.78 -37.95
N THR A 341 -22.62 -3.87 -38.54
CA THR A 341 -23.83 -3.26 -38.00
C THR A 341 -24.47 -4.17 -36.96
N LEU A 342 -24.73 -3.61 -35.77
CA LEU A 342 -25.44 -4.27 -34.68
C LEU A 342 -26.94 -3.99 -34.81
N ASP A 343 -27.71 -4.99 -35.27
CA ASP A 343 -29.18 -4.91 -35.29
C ASP A 343 -29.73 -5.03 -33.85
N ASP A 344 -30.86 -4.37 -33.56
CA ASP A 344 -31.51 -4.42 -32.24
C ASP A 344 -31.78 -5.87 -31.79
N ALA A 345 -31.13 -6.31 -30.71
CA ALA A 345 -30.99 -7.73 -30.34
C ALA A 345 -32.23 -8.36 -29.65
N PRO A 346 -32.50 -9.67 -29.84
CA PRO A 346 -33.22 -10.51 -28.87
C PRO A 346 -32.28 -11.35 -27.96
N ASP A 347 -32.82 -11.67 -26.78
CA ASP A 347 -32.27 -12.25 -25.51
C ASP A 347 -31.40 -13.55 -25.60
N PRO A 348 -30.39 -13.80 -24.72
CA PRO A 348 -29.50 -14.96 -24.81
C PRO A 348 -29.88 -16.16 -23.91
N GLN A 349 -29.75 -17.40 -24.42
CA GLN A 349 -29.90 -18.66 -23.65
C GLN A 349 -28.55 -19.37 -23.32
N PRO A 350 -28.47 -20.16 -22.22
CA PRO A 350 -27.21 -20.74 -21.72
C PRO A 350 -26.83 -22.12 -22.29
N GLY A 351 -25.52 -22.36 -22.53
CA GLY A 351 -24.97 -23.60 -23.10
C GLY A 351 -24.23 -24.55 -22.12
N ARG A 352 -24.30 -25.86 -22.40
CA ARG A 352 -23.85 -27.05 -21.62
C ARG A 352 -22.33 -27.34 -21.62
N ARG A 353 -21.83 -28.04 -20.58
CA ARG A 353 -20.43 -28.53 -20.38
C ARG A 353 -20.18 -29.99 -20.86
N PRO A 354 -18.95 -30.41 -21.24
CA PRO A 354 -18.59 -31.83 -21.36
C PRO A 354 -17.44 -32.32 -20.45
N GLY A 355 -17.41 -33.65 -20.23
CA GLY A 355 -16.65 -34.39 -19.20
C GLY A 355 -15.29 -35.00 -19.58
N ARG A 356 -14.75 -35.80 -18.65
CA ARG A 356 -13.33 -36.15 -18.40
C ARG A 356 -13.02 -37.64 -18.68
N ARG A 357 -11.86 -38.01 -19.26
CA ARG A 357 -11.24 -39.37 -19.23
C ARG A 357 -9.69 -39.38 -19.37
N ILE A 358 -9.09 -40.54 -19.02
CA ILE A 358 -7.76 -40.83 -18.41
C ILE A 358 -6.71 -41.36 -19.44
N LEU A 359 -5.39 -41.24 -19.15
CA LEU A 359 -4.22 -41.68 -19.97
C LEU A 359 -3.48 -42.92 -19.39
N GLY A 360 -2.84 -43.74 -20.24
CA GLY A 360 -2.19 -45.03 -19.94
C GLY A 360 -0.63 -45.08 -19.90
N PRO A 361 0.00 -46.28 -19.76
CA PRO A 361 1.16 -46.52 -18.87
C PRO A 361 2.59 -46.51 -19.46
N VAL A 362 2.77 -46.31 -20.76
CA VAL A 362 4.11 -46.48 -21.39
C VAL A 362 5.09 -45.33 -21.06
N THR A 363 4.60 -44.23 -20.49
CA THR A 363 5.38 -43.03 -20.16
C THR A 363 6.20 -43.12 -18.86
N ALA A 364 6.01 -44.14 -18.02
CA ALA A 364 6.54 -44.15 -16.65
C ALA A 364 8.04 -44.50 -16.54
N VAL A 365 8.56 -45.37 -17.42
CA VAL A 365 9.90 -45.98 -17.23
C VAL A 365 11.04 -45.05 -17.66
N VAL A 366 10.83 -44.25 -18.69
CA VAL A 366 11.84 -43.30 -19.20
C VAL A 366 12.03 -42.10 -18.25
N THR A 367 11.01 -41.76 -17.47
CA THR A 367 11.07 -40.65 -16.51
C THR A 367 11.93 -40.98 -15.28
N ALA A 368 11.99 -42.24 -14.86
CA ALA A 368 12.70 -42.64 -13.64
C ALA A 368 14.23 -42.49 -13.75
N LEU A 369 14.82 -42.84 -14.90
CA LEU A 369 16.27 -42.78 -15.10
C LEU A 369 16.79 -41.34 -15.24
N ALA A 370 15.97 -40.42 -15.75
CA ALA A 370 16.32 -39.00 -15.86
C ALA A 370 16.27 -38.27 -14.51
N LEU A 371 15.41 -38.72 -13.58
CA LEU A 371 15.25 -38.13 -12.25
C LEU A 371 16.44 -38.42 -11.31
N ALA A 372 17.06 -39.60 -11.44
CA ALA A 372 18.19 -39.99 -10.60
C ALA A 372 19.46 -39.16 -10.86
N ALA A 373 19.74 -38.83 -12.12
CA ALA A 373 20.88 -37.97 -12.49
C ALA A 373 20.64 -36.49 -12.10
N ALA A 374 19.38 -36.04 -12.12
CA ALA A 374 19.00 -34.69 -11.70
C ALA A 374 19.01 -34.48 -10.18
N GLY A 375 18.77 -35.55 -9.40
CA GLY A 375 18.74 -35.53 -7.94
C GLY A 375 20.10 -35.23 -7.29
N LEU A 376 21.21 -35.72 -7.86
CA LEU A 376 22.55 -35.45 -7.30
C LEU A 376 23.02 -34.00 -7.54
N GLY A 377 22.64 -33.39 -8.67
CA GLY A 377 22.99 -32.00 -8.97
C GLY A 377 22.17 -30.97 -8.16
N THR A 378 20.97 -31.33 -7.73
CA THR A 378 20.09 -30.47 -6.92
C THR A 378 20.52 -30.40 -5.46
N TYR A 379 21.13 -31.46 -4.91
CA TYR A 379 21.58 -31.49 -3.51
C TYR A 379 22.65 -30.43 -3.19
N TYR A 380 23.58 -30.14 -4.12
CA TYR A 380 24.66 -29.17 -3.90
C TYR A 380 24.29 -27.70 -4.19
N GLY A 381 23.20 -27.46 -4.93
CA GLY A 381 22.80 -26.11 -5.36
C GLY A 381 21.65 -25.49 -4.57
N PHE A 382 20.82 -26.30 -3.89
CA PHE A 382 19.58 -25.84 -3.26
C PHE A 382 19.72 -25.53 -1.77
N PHE A 383 20.81 -25.95 -1.11
CA PHE A 383 21.12 -25.59 0.28
C PHE A 383 22.01 -24.33 0.37
N ARG A 384 21.64 -23.27 -0.34
CA ARG A 384 22.09 -21.92 0.00
C ARG A 384 20.90 -21.19 0.64
N GLU A 385 20.98 -21.05 1.96
CA GLU A 385 20.08 -20.27 2.80
C GLU A 385 19.92 -18.84 2.25
N PRO A 386 18.78 -18.15 2.49
CA PRO A 386 18.69 -16.70 2.30
C PRO A 386 19.85 -16.04 3.06
N GLU A 387 20.30 -14.86 2.62
CA GLU A 387 21.28 -14.07 3.37
C GLU A 387 20.87 -14.10 4.85
N SER A 388 21.69 -14.74 5.67
CA SER A 388 21.33 -15.16 7.03
C SER A 388 20.73 -13.99 7.79
N CYS A 389 19.52 -14.15 8.35
CA CYS A 389 19.09 -13.23 9.42
C CYS A 389 20.22 -13.14 10.45
N GLY A 390 20.49 -11.93 10.96
CA GLY A 390 21.61 -11.72 11.88
C GLY A 390 21.60 -12.69 13.07
N ASN A 391 22.76 -12.89 13.70
CA ASN A 391 22.91 -13.86 14.80
C ASN A 391 21.74 -13.81 15.81
N GLY A 392 21.10 -14.97 16.04
CA GLY A 392 20.00 -15.14 16.99
C GLY A 392 18.58 -14.99 16.39
N LEU A 393 18.49 -14.61 15.11
CA LEU A 393 17.24 -14.45 14.38
C LEU A 393 16.96 -15.65 13.47
N GLN A 394 15.67 -15.92 13.25
CA GLN A 394 15.20 -17.02 12.40
C GLN A 394 14.45 -16.45 11.21
N VAL A 395 14.73 -17.01 10.03
CA VAL A 395 13.97 -16.68 8.82
C VAL A 395 12.61 -17.39 8.90
N HIS A 396 11.53 -16.64 8.75
CA HIS A 396 10.19 -17.20 8.58
C HIS A 396 9.49 -16.50 7.41
N GLY A 397 9.26 -17.22 6.33
CA GLY A 397 8.78 -16.62 5.08
C GLY A 397 9.79 -15.62 4.54
N GLU A 398 9.44 -14.33 4.57
CA GLU A 398 10.30 -13.21 4.14
C GLU A 398 10.70 -12.28 5.28
N GLU A 399 10.40 -12.66 6.52
CA GLU A 399 10.67 -11.85 7.70
C GLU A 399 11.77 -12.49 8.54
N CYS A 400 12.62 -11.66 9.13
CA CYS A 400 13.48 -12.08 10.23
C CYS A 400 12.72 -11.97 11.53
N LEU A 401 12.52 -13.09 12.22
CA LEU A 401 11.81 -13.19 13.49
C LEU A 401 12.76 -13.52 14.64
N GLY A 402 12.30 -13.26 15.86
CA GLY A 402 12.98 -13.68 17.09
C GLY A 402 13.43 -12.51 17.94
N VAL A 403 14.50 -12.72 18.71
CA VAL A 403 14.97 -11.80 19.75
C VAL A 403 16.43 -11.44 19.49
N SER A 404 16.73 -10.15 19.55
CA SER A 404 18.07 -9.58 19.39
C SER A 404 18.45 -8.75 20.60
N ASP A 405 19.71 -8.86 21.03
CA ASP A 405 20.31 -7.98 22.05
C ASP A 405 21.09 -6.81 21.44
N GLY A 406 20.78 -6.47 20.19
CA GLY A 406 21.47 -5.46 19.39
C GLY A 406 22.48 -6.05 18.40
N ARG A 407 22.85 -7.33 18.50
CA ARG A 407 23.79 -7.97 17.56
C ARG A 407 23.15 -8.49 16.27
N GLY A 408 21.89 -8.93 16.34
CA GLY A 408 21.10 -9.28 15.16
C GLY A 408 20.32 -8.06 14.70
N VAL A 409 20.65 -7.51 13.53
CA VAL A 409 20.01 -6.27 13.02
C VAL A 409 18.80 -6.63 12.17
N PHE A 410 17.62 -6.10 12.53
CA PHE A 410 16.43 -6.13 11.67
C PHE A 410 16.53 -4.99 10.65
N MET A 411 16.05 -5.23 9.41
CA MET A 411 16.17 -4.27 8.29
C MET A 411 17.57 -3.65 8.14
N PRO A 412 18.65 -4.45 8.02
CA PRO A 412 20.04 -3.93 8.02
C PRO A 412 20.38 -3.01 6.84
N ALA A 413 19.56 -3.00 5.78
CA ALA A 413 19.72 -2.13 4.62
C ALA A 413 19.07 -0.74 4.79
N TYR A 414 18.34 -0.50 5.89
CA TYR A 414 17.72 0.79 6.17
C TYR A 414 18.66 1.66 7.00
N ASP A 415 18.98 2.85 6.51
CA ASP A 415 19.91 3.78 7.15
C ASP A 415 19.48 4.09 8.60
N GLY A 416 20.41 4.03 9.55
CA GLY A 416 20.17 4.22 10.98
C GLY A 416 19.90 2.94 11.77
N MET A 417 19.44 1.85 11.13
CA MET A 417 19.20 0.57 11.81
C MET A 417 20.50 -0.06 12.33
N PRO A 418 21.57 -0.25 11.52
CA PRO A 418 22.82 -0.79 12.03
C PRO A 418 23.40 0.03 13.19
N GLU A 419 23.31 1.37 13.10
CA GLU A 419 23.85 2.31 14.07
C GLU A 419 23.16 2.18 15.43
N VAL A 420 21.82 2.23 15.47
CA VAL A 420 21.09 2.14 16.74
C VAL A 420 21.23 0.75 17.38
N PHE A 421 21.27 -0.33 16.59
CA PHE A 421 21.51 -1.68 17.10
C PHE A 421 22.90 -1.84 17.70
N ALA A 422 23.92 -1.29 17.05
CA ALA A 422 25.28 -1.29 17.58
C ALA A 422 25.36 -0.59 18.94
N ARG A 423 24.64 0.53 19.11
CA ARG A 423 24.58 1.24 20.39
C ARG A 423 23.80 0.50 21.48
N ILE A 424 22.72 -0.18 21.13
CA ILE A 424 22.02 -1.09 22.06
C ILE A 424 22.95 -2.22 22.52
N ALA A 425 23.69 -2.83 21.59
CA ALA A 425 24.66 -3.88 21.92
C ALA A 425 25.79 -3.38 22.84
N GLU A 426 26.26 -2.15 22.61
CA GLU A 426 27.27 -1.49 23.46
C GLU A 426 26.75 -1.25 24.88
N GLN A 427 25.55 -0.68 25.02
CA GLN A 427 24.89 -0.48 26.32
C GLN A 427 24.68 -1.82 27.05
N ASN A 428 24.19 -2.84 26.33
CA ASN A 428 23.98 -4.17 26.88
C ASN A 428 25.29 -4.82 27.35
N LYS A 429 26.38 -4.62 26.61
CA LYS A 429 27.72 -5.11 26.99
C LYS A 429 28.22 -4.39 28.25
N ALA A 430 28.01 -3.07 28.35
CA ALA A 430 28.46 -2.28 29.49
C ALA A 430 27.79 -2.71 30.81
N VAL A 431 26.53 -3.15 30.77
CA VAL A 431 25.78 -3.58 31.96
C VAL A 431 25.90 -5.08 32.27
N ALA A 432 26.49 -5.87 31.37
CA ALA A 432 26.55 -7.33 31.49
C ALA A 432 27.26 -7.83 32.77
N ALA A 433 28.23 -7.07 33.27
CA ALA A 433 28.95 -7.39 34.50
C ALA A 433 28.24 -6.93 35.79
N ALA A 434 27.20 -6.09 35.67
CA ALA A 434 26.39 -5.61 36.78
C ALA A 434 25.11 -6.46 36.91
N LYS A 435 24.50 -6.47 38.11
CA LYS A 435 23.14 -6.98 38.24
C LYS A 435 22.19 -6.03 37.51
N HIS A 436 21.49 -6.54 36.52
CA HIS A 436 20.64 -5.76 35.62
C HIS A 436 19.26 -6.38 35.51
N ALA A 437 18.31 -5.57 35.04
CA ALA A 437 17.00 -6.05 34.60
C ALA A 437 16.97 -6.10 33.07
N THR A 438 16.48 -7.18 32.49
CA THR A 438 16.18 -7.21 31.05
C THR A 438 14.79 -6.64 30.81
N VAL A 439 14.71 -5.66 29.90
CA VAL A 439 13.47 -5.09 29.38
C VAL A 439 13.41 -5.41 27.88
N ALA A 440 12.29 -5.96 27.42
CA ALA A 440 12.12 -6.36 26.03
C ALA A 440 11.16 -5.44 25.28
N LEU A 441 11.59 -4.84 24.16
CA LEU A 441 10.73 -4.13 23.23
C LEU A 441 10.10 -5.13 22.23
N LEU A 442 8.79 -5.33 22.31
CA LEU A 442 8.02 -6.25 21.46
C LEU A 442 7.15 -5.48 20.45
N ILE A 443 7.66 -5.35 19.23
CA ILE A 443 7.00 -4.67 18.09
C ILE A 443 7.34 -5.41 16.79
N PRO A 444 6.51 -5.36 15.73
CA PRO A 444 6.92 -5.80 14.41
C PRO A 444 8.13 -4.98 13.94
N MET A 445 9.20 -5.65 13.53
CA MET A 445 10.50 -5.00 13.21
C MET A 445 10.89 -5.11 11.73
N GLU A 446 10.00 -5.61 10.87
CA GLU A 446 10.25 -5.78 9.44
C GLU A 446 9.12 -5.11 8.63
N SER A 447 9.49 -4.42 7.54
CA SER A 447 8.56 -3.87 6.57
C SER A 447 9.29 -3.50 5.28
N ASP A 448 8.60 -3.57 4.15
CA ASP A 448 9.07 -3.07 2.86
C ASP A 448 8.55 -1.65 2.53
N ASN A 449 7.66 -1.10 3.37
CA ASN A 449 7.11 0.24 3.22
C ASN A 449 8.01 1.29 3.90
N PRO A 450 8.59 2.26 3.16
CA PRO A 450 9.52 3.26 3.72
C PRO A 450 8.97 4.08 4.90
N ALA A 451 7.66 4.40 4.88
CA ALA A 451 7.03 5.13 5.99
C ALA A 451 6.94 4.27 7.27
N VAL A 452 6.72 2.96 7.11
CA VAL A 452 6.70 2.02 8.24
C VAL A 452 8.12 1.72 8.71
N GLN A 453 9.09 1.59 7.81
CA GLN A 453 10.51 1.42 8.15
C GLN A 453 11.02 2.57 9.04
N ARG A 454 10.69 3.82 8.67
CA ARG A 454 11.01 5.00 9.48
C ARG A 454 10.40 4.93 10.88
N GLN A 455 9.13 4.53 10.99
CA GLN A 455 8.46 4.40 12.30
C GLN A 455 9.15 3.36 13.19
N ILE A 456 9.50 2.20 12.63
CA ILE A 456 10.19 1.15 13.38
C ILE A 456 11.54 1.69 13.87
N LEU A 457 12.28 2.42 13.03
CA LEU A 457 13.53 3.07 13.45
C LEU A 457 13.29 4.05 14.60
N SER A 458 12.29 4.92 14.50
CA SER A 458 11.91 5.88 15.55
C SER A 458 11.53 5.19 16.88
N GLU A 459 10.78 4.09 16.84
CA GLU A 459 10.45 3.32 18.04
C GLU A 459 11.72 2.72 18.69
N ILE A 460 12.62 2.13 17.89
CA ILE A 460 13.88 1.55 18.40
C ILE A 460 14.83 2.64 18.95
N GLN A 461 14.96 3.78 18.26
CA GLN A 461 15.74 4.92 18.73
C GLN A 461 15.19 5.47 20.05
N GLY A 462 13.86 5.62 20.18
CA GLY A 462 13.22 6.04 21.43
C GLY A 462 13.54 5.09 22.59
N ALA A 463 13.47 3.77 22.33
CA ALA A 463 13.81 2.76 23.32
C ALA A 463 15.29 2.83 23.76
N TYR A 464 16.21 2.99 22.80
CA TYR A 464 17.64 3.16 23.08
C TYR A 464 17.92 4.41 23.92
N LEU A 465 17.34 5.55 23.56
CA LEU A 465 17.56 6.82 24.29
C LEU A 465 17.12 6.71 25.76
N ALA A 466 16.02 6.00 26.02
CA ALA A 466 15.57 5.73 27.38
C ALA A 466 16.47 4.72 28.11
N GLN A 467 17.00 3.71 27.42
CA GLN A 467 18.00 2.80 27.99
C GLN A 467 19.27 3.55 28.38
N ALA A 468 19.82 4.35 27.48
CA ALA A 468 21.03 5.14 27.73
C ALA A 468 20.83 6.08 28.93
N GLY A 469 19.67 6.74 29.01
CA GLY A 469 19.29 7.54 30.16
C GLY A 469 19.21 6.73 31.46
N ALA A 470 18.58 5.55 31.45
CA ALA A 470 18.45 4.68 32.62
C ALA A 470 19.79 4.07 33.09
N ASN A 471 20.77 3.95 32.18
CA ASN A 471 22.08 3.38 32.46
C ASN A 471 23.14 4.42 32.84
N GLY A 472 22.80 5.72 32.86
CA GLY A 472 23.71 6.79 33.26
C GLY A 472 24.21 6.64 34.70
N VAL A 473 25.34 7.28 35.02
CA VAL A 473 26.07 7.13 36.30
C VAL A 473 25.19 7.41 37.53
N ASP A 474 24.39 8.48 37.48
CA ASP A 474 23.51 8.92 38.59
C ASP A 474 22.08 8.38 38.49
N SER A 475 21.85 7.38 37.62
CA SER A 475 20.52 6.83 37.38
C SER A 475 20.09 5.82 38.43
N ALA A 476 18.77 5.72 38.64
CA ALA A 476 18.20 4.76 39.57
C ALA A 476 18.48 3.32 39.11
N LYS A 477 18.82 2.44 40.06
CA LYS A 477 19.08 1.02 39.83
C LYS A 477 17.77 0.22 39.66
N PRO A 478 17.81 -0.97 39.03
CA PRO A 478 18.95 -1.55 38.32
C PRO A 478 19.15 -0.94 36.92
N PRO A 479 20.37 -1.04 36.35
CA PRO A 479 20.57 -0.77 34.92
C PRO A 479 19.74 -1.73 34.06
N ILE A 480 19.45 -1.28 32.84
CA ILE A 480 18.59 -1.96 31.86
C ILE A 480 19.43 -2.58 30.75
N ARG A 481 19.25 -3.89 30.57
CA ARG A 481 19.57 -4.60 29.33
C ARG A 481 18.32 -4.54 28.43
N LEU A 482 18.43 -3.86 27.30
CA LEU A 482 17.33 -3.75 26.32
C LEU A 482 17.46 -4.84 25.27
N VAL A 483 16.42 -5.64 25.07
CA VAL A 483 16.35 -6.61 23.98
C VAL A 483 15.18 -6.29 23.05
N LEU A 484 15.34 -6.59 21.77
CA LEU A 484 14.42 -6.28 20.70
C LEU A 484 13.78 -7.59 20.21
N ALA A 485 12.46 -7.70 20.26
CA ALA A 485 11.72 -8.90 19.92
C ALA A 485 10.72 -8.63 18.78
N ASN A 486 10.88 -9.33 17.65
CA ASN A 486 9.99 -9.23 16.49
C ASN A 486 8.93 -10.35 16.51
N PRO A 487 7.63 -10.05 16.75
CA PRO A 487 6.54 -11.02 16.71
C PRO A 487 5.99 -11.26 15.29
N GLY A 488 6.63 -10.72 14.25
CA GLY A 488 6.19 -10.81 12.86
C GLY A 488 5.07 -9.83 12.50
N LYS A 489 4.77 -9.72 11.21
CA LYS A 489 3.70 -8.84 10.71
C LYS A 489 2.36 -9.18 11.37
N GLY A 490 1.65 -8.13 11.78
CA GLY A 490 0.35 -8.26 12.46
C GLY A 490 0.40 -9.07 13.76
N TYR A 491 1.59 -9.24 14.37
CA TYR A 491 1.83 -10.11 15.53
C TYR A 491 1.56 -11.60 15.23
N GLY A 492 1.61 -12.06 13.98
CA GLY A 492 1.27 -13.44 13.61
C GLY A 492 2.04 -14.52 14.38
N GLU A 493 3.30 -14.25 14.73
CA GLU A 493 4.23 -15.18 15.37
C GLU A 493 4.53 -14.82 16.83
N TRP A 494 3.65 -14.04 17.47
CA TRP A 494 3.86 -13.51 18.82
C TRP A 494 4.22 -14.59 19.85
N ARG A 495 3.60 -15.78 19.75
CA ARG A 495 3.77 -16.84 20.75
C ARG A 495 5.18 -17.43 20.68
N SER A 496 5.65 -17.72 19.48
CA SER A 496 7.01 -18.26 19.26
C SER A 496 8.06 -17.27 19.78
N THR A 497 7.91 -15.99 19.42
CA THR A 497 8.84 -14.93 19.83
C THR A 497 8.84 -14.70 21.34
N VAL A 498 7.67 -14.64 22.00
CA VAL A 498 7.58 -14.42 23.45
C VAL A 498 8.09 -15.64 24.23
N ASP A 499 7.82 -16.85 23.76
CA ASP A 499 8.36 -18.07 24.38
C ASP A 499 9.89 -18.16 24.21
N GLN A 500 10.42 -17.74 23.05
CA GLN A 500 11.87 -17.60 22.84
C GLN A 500 12.47 -16.57 23.79
N LEU A 501 11.86 -15.39 23.88
CA LEU A 501 12.29 -14.31 24.78
C LEU A 501 12.38 -14.79 26.22
N ARG A 502 11.35 -15.50 26.72
CA ARG A 502 11.36 -16.02 28.10
C ARG A 502 12.46 -17.06 28.33
N ARG A 503 12.79 -17.88 27.34
CA ARG A 503 13.87 -18.88 27.44
C ARG A 503 15.26 -18.26 27.41
N GLN A 504 15.46 -17.24 26.57
CA GLN A 504 16.78 -16.64 26.34
C GLN A 504 17.16 -15.60 27.39
N GLU A 505 16.18 -14.94 27.99
CA GLU A 505 16.40 -13.83 28.93
C GLU A 505 15.89 -14.20 30.34
N PRO A 506 16.70 -14.89 31.16
CA PRO A 506 16.30 -15.28 32.52
C PRO A 506 16.04 -14.07 33.43
N GLU A 507 16.73 -12.96 33.18
CA GLU A 507 16.58 -11.68 33.88
C GLU A 507 15.47 -10.79 33.30
N LEU A 508 14.60 -11.33 32.43
CA LEU A 508 13.45 -10.60 31.89
C LEU A 508 12.52 -10.15 33.03
N ARG A 509 12.44 -8.83 33.22
CA ARG A 509 11.63 -8.20 34.27
C ARG A 509 10.42 -7.46 33.73
N ALA A 510 10.44 -6.99 32.48
CA ALA A 510 9.31 -6.30 31.85
C ALA A 510 9.31 -6.48 30.33
N VAL A 511 8.12 -6.48 29.74
CA VAL A 511 7.92 -6.39 28.28
C VAL A 511 7.29 -5.05 27.97
N VAL A 512 7.81 -4.33 27.00
CA VAL A 512 7.33 -3.01 26.60
C VAL A 512 7.10 -2.98 25.09
N GLY A 513 6.47 -1.92 24.58
CA GLY A 513 6.09 -1.87 23.16
C GLY A 513 4.62 -2.23 23.03
N PHE A 514 4.24 -3.19 22.20
CA PHE A 514 2.84 -3.38 21.78
C PHE A 514 2.34 -2.14 21.01
N ASN A 515 2.60 -2.10 19.70
CA ASN A 515 2.41 -0.91 18.87
C ASN A 515 1.25 -1.01 17.86
N LEU A 516 0.54 -2.14 17.80
CA LEU A 516 -0.65 -2.35 16.96
C LEU A 516 -1.81 -2.90 17.79
N SER A 517 -2.96 -2.21 17.78
CA SER A 517 -4.18 -2.74 18.41
C SER A 517 -4.90 -3.72 17.48
N VAL A 518 -4.42 -4.96 17.44
CA VAL A 518 -5.05 -6.08 16.73
C VAL A 518 -5.24 -7.26 17.68
N THR A 519 -6.13 -8.18 17.34
CA THR A 519 -6.49 -9.30 18.22
C THR A 519 -5.26 -10.13 18.64
N LYS A 520 -4.29 -10.33 17.75
CA LYS A 520 -3.04 -11.03 18.05
C LYS A 520 -2.16 -10.32 19.08
N THR A 521 -2.10 -8.99 19.06
CA THR A 521 -1.43 -8.21 20.11
C THR A 521 -2.12 -8.39 21.46
N LYS A 522 -3.45 -8.47 21.46
CA LYS A 522 -4.23 -8.70 22.68
C LYS A 522 -3.97 -10.07 23.29
N GLU A 523 -3.92 -11.11 22.45
CA GLU A 523 -3.51 -12.46 22.85
C GLU A 523 -2.10 -12.47 23.44
N ALA A 524 -1.14 -11.79 22.78
CA ALA A 524 0.23 -11.67 23.26
C ALA A 524 0.30 -10.98 24.63
N LEU A 525 -0.42 -9.86 24.79
CA LEU A 525 -0.47 -9.12 26.04
C LEU A 525 -1.11 -9.95 27.16
N ALA A 526 -2.21 -10.65 26.87
CA ALA A 526 -2.84 -11.56 27.82
C ALA A 526 -1.88 -12.68 28.24
N TYR A 527 -1.10 -13.24 27.30
CA TYR A 527 -0.12 -14.28 27.62
C TYR A 527 1.03 -13.76 28.49
N VAL A 528 1.60 -12.60 28.16
CA VAL A 528 2.67 -11.95 28.93
C VAL A 528 2.22 -11.67 30.37
N THR A 529 1.03 -11.08 30.53
CA THR A 529 0.51 -10.65 31.84
C THR A 529 -0.08 -11.80 32.66
N ASN A 530 -0.86 -12.69 32.05
CA ASN A 530 -1.57 -13.76 32.76
C ASN A 530 -0.76 -15.05 32.87
N THR A 531 -0.06 -15.47 31.82
CA THR A 531 0.67 -16.73 31.80
C THR A 531 2.09 -16.56 32.33
N LEU A 532 2.84 -15.60 31.77
CA LEU A 532 4.22 -15.36 32.17
C LEU A 532 4.33 -14.51 33.44
N LYS A 533 3.22 -13.88 33.87
CA LYS A 533 3.16 -13.02 35.06
C LYS A 533 4.16 -11.85 35.00
N LEU A 534 4.52 -11.41 33.79
CA LEU A 534 5.41 -10.29 33.56
C LEU A 534 4.62 -8.98 33.48
N PRO A 535 5.15 -7.87 34.05
CA PRO A 535 4.59 -6.56 33.81
C PRO A 535 4.76 -6.17 32.34
N ALA A 536 3.77 -5.46 31.80
CA ALA A 536 3.74 -5.00 30.43
C ALA A 536 3.52 -3.48 30.37
N VAL A 537 4.35 -2.75 29.62
CA VAL A 537 4.12 -1.32 29.34
C VAL A 537 3.78 -1.13 27.86
N ALA A 538 2.52 -0.82 27.60
CA ALA A 538 1.98 -0.64 26.27
C ALA A 538 2.33 0.74 25.67
N SER A 539 2.77 0.74 24.42
CA SER A 539 3.01 1.91 23.57
C SER A 539 1.71 2.29 22.86
N VAL A 540 1.62 2.20 21.53
CA VAL A 540 0.55 2.77 20.71
C VAL A 540 -0.67 1.82 20.56
N VAL A 541 -0.93 0.98 21.57
CA VAL A 541 -2.19 0.20 21.65
C VAL A 541 -3.29 1.05 22.29
N THR A 542 -3.94 1.84 21.46
CA THR A 542 -4.96 2.82 21.86
C THR A 542 -6.37 2.24 21.93
N ALA A 543 -6.63 1.07 21.33
CA ALA A 543 -7.96 0.44 21.38
C ALA A 543 -8.48 0.30 22.81
N ASP A 544 -9.76 0.60 22.99
CA ASP A 544 -10.40 0.71 24.30
C ASP A 544 -10.42 -0.62 25.06
N ASP A 545 -10.50 -1.72 24.33
CA ASP A 545 -10.60 -3.06 24.88
C ASP A 545 -9.25 -3.67 25.31
N PHE A 546 -8.15 -2.92 25.16
CA PHE A 546 -6.87 -3.17 25.82
C PHE A 546 -6.79 -2.55 27.21
N SER A 547 -7.79 -1.73 27.61
CA SER A 547 -7.85 -1.15 28.95
C SER A 547 -8.29 -2.18 29.99
N ASN A 548 -7.75 -2.07 31.20
CA ASN A 548 -8.30 -2.77 32.34
C ASN A 548 -9.49 -1.98 32.91
N PRO A 549 -10.60 -2.61 33.31
CA PRO A 549 -11.70 -1.90 33.94
C PRO A 549 -11.29 -1.37 35.32
N GLU A 550 -11.66 -0.13 35.63
CA GLU A 550 -11.39 0.48 36.94
C GLU A 550 -12.22 -0.17 38.06
N GLY A 551 -11.66 -0.20 39.27
CA GLY A 551 -12.36 -0.69 40.48
C GLY A 551 -12.70 -2.18 40.50
N LYS A 552 -12.09 -2.99 39.62
CA LYS A 552 -12.27 -4.45 39.59
C LYS A 552 -11.06 -5.16 40.21
N GLU A 553 -11.32 -6.16 41.05
CA GLU A 553 -10.28 -7.00 41.65
C GLU A 553 -9.55 -7.86 40.61
N THR A 554 -10.30 -8.37 39.63
CA THR A 554 -9.78 -9.13 38.50
C THR A 554 -9.87 -8.31 37.23
N VAL A 555 -8.73 -8.15 36.55
CA VAL A 555 -8.63 -7.39 35.30
C VAL A 555 -8.07 -8.28 34.17
N PRO A 556 -8.38 -8.00 32.89
CA PRO A 556 -7.93 -8.82 31.76
C PRO A 556 -6.41 -8.88 31.60
N PHE A 557 -5.70 -7.81 31.94
CA PHE A 557 -4.25 -7.70 31.78
C PHE A 557 -3.58 -7.27 33.11
N PRO A 558 -3.46 -8.15 34.11
CA PRO A 558 -2.85 -7.81 35.39
C PRO A 558 -1.39 -7.38 35.19
N GLY A 559 -1.02 -6.17 35.67
CA GLY A 559 0.33 -5.64 35.48
C GLY A 559 0.58 -4.97 34.14
N LEU A 560 -0.47 -4.68 33.40
CA LEU A 560 -0.42 -3.72 32.30
C LEU A 560 -0.26 -2.30 32.87
N ALA A 561 0.58 -1.51 32.21
CA ALA A 561 0.59 -0.05 32.28
C ALA A 561 0.50 0.49 30.86
N ARG A 562 -0.27 1.56 30.66
CA ARG A 562 -0.44 2.20 29.35
C ARG A 562 0.10 3.63 29.40
N ALA A 563 1.01 3.95 28.49
CA ALA A 563 1.60 5.28 28.39
C ALA A 563 0.74 6.26 27.57
N VAL A 564 -0.23 5.75 26.80
CA VAL A 564 -1.07 6.53 25.87
C VAL A 564 -2.56 6.34 26.16
N SER A 565 -3.34 7.40 25.93
CA SER A 565 -4.79 7.43 26.11
C SER A 565 -5.52 6.48 25.16
N THR A 566 -6.70 6.01 25.57
CA THR A 566 -7.59 5.20 24.72
C THR A 566 -8.05 5.95 23.49
N THR A 567 -8.52 5.23 22.47
CA THR A 567 -9.15 5.82 21.29
C THR A 567 -10.36 6.66 21.65
N LYS A 568 -11.20 6.19 22.60
CA LYS A 568 -12.32 7.00 23.11
C LYS A 568 -11.87 8.27 23.81
N ASP A 569 -10.82 8.21 24.63
CA ASP A 569 -10.27 9.40 25.30
C ASP A 569 -9.65 10.37 24.29
N GLN A 570 -9.03 9.86 23.22
CA GLN A 570 -8.53 10.68 22.14
C GLN A 570 -9.64 11.43 21.40
N ALA A 571 -10.71 10.72 21.02
CA ALA A 571 -11.87 11.35 20.40
C ALA A 571 -12.52 12.36 21.35
N ARG A 572 -12.70 12.02 22.64
CA ARG A 572 -13.28 12.93 23.64
C ARG A 572 -12.43 14.18 23.82
N ALA A 573 -11.11 14.04 23.95
CA ALA A 573 -10.20 15.17 24.10
C ALA A 573 -10.27 16.11 22.89
N LEU A 574 -10.24 15.56 21.66
CA LEU A 574 -10.31 16.35 20.43
C LEU A 574 -11.65 17.11 20.32
N LEU A 575 -12.76 16.44 20.61
CA LEU A 575 -14.10 17.06 20.55
C LEU A 575 -14.34 18.07 21.69
N ALA A 576 -13.66 17.92 22.83
CA ALA A 576 -13.66 18.93 23.88
C ALA A 576 -12.79 20.14 23.54
N PHE A 577 -11.67 19.91 22.83
CA PHE A 577 -10.76 20.96 22.37
C PHE A 577 -11.42 21.88 21.34
N ASP A 578 -12.16 21.30 20.38
CA ASP A 578 -12.95 22.06 19.41
C ASP A 578 -14.38 21.49 19.34
N PRO A 579 -15.32 22.05 20.11
CA PRO A 579 -16.72 21.61 20.12
C PRO A 579 -17.43 21.75 18.77
N GLN A 580 -16.93 22.58 17.84
CA GLN A 580 -17.52 22.73 16.51
C GLN A 580 -17.35 21.47 15.66
N LEU A 581 -16.35 20.65 16.00
CA LEU A 581 -16.12 19.34 15.39
C LEU A 581 -17.18 18.31 15.81
N ALA A 582 -17.95 18.59 16.87
CA ALA A 582 -19.00 17.73 17.38
C ALA A 582 -20.37 18.17 16.86
N GLY A 583 -21.05 17.39 16.01
CA GLY A 583 -22.30 17.87 15.42
C GLY A 583 -23.14 16.84 14.69
N ALA A 584 -24.37 17.27 14.38
CA ALA A 584 -25.38 16.48 13.69
C ALA A 584 -25.09 16.35 12.18
N GLU A 585 -24.48 17.37 11.56
CA GLU A 585 -24.06 17.38 10.15
C GLU A 585 -22.67 16.75 9.98
N THR A 586 -22.54 15.50 10.42
CA THR A 586 -21.32 14.71 10.31
C THR A 586 -21.53 13.48 9.44
N ALA A 587 -20.49 13.06 8.75
CA ALA A 587 -20.40 11.76 8.09
C ALA A 587 -19.47 10.85 8.88
N LEU A 588 -19.77 9.55 8.91
CA LEU A 588 -18.92 8.54 9.53
C LEU A 588 -18.52 7.52 8.45
N VAL A 589 -17.21 7.38 8.24
CA VAL A 589 -16.60 6.42 7.31
C VAL A 589 -15.77 5.44 8.12
N THR A 590 -16.06 4.14 8.03
CA THR A 590 -15.51 3.14 8.96
C THR A 590 -14.94 1.94 8.24
N ASP A 591 -13.76 1.51 8.67
CA ASP A 591 -13.14 0.26 8.27
C ASP A 591 -13.62 -0.87 9.20
N ASP A 592 -14.32 -1.85 8.64
CA ASP A 592 -14.87 -3.00 9.35
C ASP A 592 -13.93 -4.22 9.30
N ARG A 593 -12.64 -4.04 8.95
CA ARG A 593 -11.67 -5.14 8.87
C ARG A 593 -11.71 -6.04 10.13
N PRO A 594 -11.98 -7.34 9.97
CA PRO A 594 -11.99 -8.28 11.08
C PRO A 594 -10.66 -8.31 11.83
N GLY A 595 -10.72 -8.33 13.17
CA GLY A 595 -9.55 -8.44 14.03
C GLY A 595 -8.72 -7.16 14.20
N ASP A 596 -9.16 -6.02 13.63
CA ASP A 596 -8.59 -4.70 13.91
C ASP A 596 -9.34 -4.00 15.05
N ASP A 597 -8.78 -4.10 16.26
CA ASP A 597 -9.38 -3.54 17.47
C ASP A 597 -9.28 -2.00 17.52
N TYR A 598 -8.29 -1.43 16.83
CA TYR A 598 -8.14 0.02 16.69
C TYR A 598 -9.26 0.63 15.86
N ASN A 599 -9.50 0.09 14.66
CA ASN A 599 -10.56 0.56 13.77
C ASN A 599 -11.94 0.46 14.45
N ARG A 600 -12.20 -0.67 15.11
CA ARG A 600 -13.45 -0.87 15.88
C ARG A 600 -13.60 0.18 16.99
N SER A 601 -12.57 0.37 17.82
CA SER A 601 -12.63 1.35 18.92
C SER A 601 -12.83 2.78 18.41
N LEU A 602 -12.21 3.12 17.28
CA LEU A 602 -12.35 4.44 16.65
C LEU A 602 -13.75 4.66 16.09
N ARG A 603 -14.30 3.63 15.44
CA ARG A 603 -15.70 3.63 14.98
C ARG A 603 -16.65 3.83 16.15
N ASP A 604 -16.49 3.05 17.22
CA ASP A 604 -17.39 3.10 18.37
C ASP A 604 -17.29 4.47 19.07
N ALA A 605 -16.09 5.04 19.20
CA ALA A 605 -15.88 6.38 19.75
C ALA A 605 -16.57 7.48 18.92
N PHE A 606 -16.47 7.42 17.59
CA PHE A 606 -17.13 8.40 16.72
C PHE A 606 -18.64 8.17 16.58
N ALA A 607 -19.10 6.93 16.66
CA ALA A 607 -20.53 6.62 16.74
C ALA A 607 -21.13 7.20 18.03
N ASP A 608 -20.48 7.00 19.17
CA ASP A 608 -20.86 7.60 20.46
C ASP A 608 -20.90 9.13 20.39
N ALA A 609 -19.93 9.75 19.70
CA ALA A 609 -19.89 11.21 19.53
C ALA A 609 -21.07 11.78 18.71
N ARG A 610 -21.67 10.95 17.84
CA ARG A 610 -22.86 11.28 17.03
C ARG A 610 -24.17 10.89 17.71
N ALA A 611 -24.15 9.98 18.68
CA ALA A 611 -25.34 9.48 19.34
C ALA A 611 -26.19 10.62 19.95
N GLY A 612 -27.50 10.59 19.73
CA GLY A 612 -28.44 11.60 20.23
C GLY A 612 -28.43 12.95 19.47
N LYS A 613 -27.63 13.11 18.42
CA LYS A 613 -27.52 14.36 17.62
C LYS A 613 -28.22 14.25 16.25
N ALA A 614 -29.39 13.62 16.20
CA ALA A 614 -29.97 13.01 15.01
C ALA A 614 -30.57 13.94 13.91
N GLN A 615 -30.13 15.19 13.76
CA GLN A 615 -30.68 16.07 12.70
C GLN A 615 -29.59 16.61 11.75
N GLY A 616 -29.36 15.94 10.62
CA GLY A 616 -28.55 16.49 9.50
C GLY A 616 -27.39 15.62 8.96
N GLY A 617 -27.15 14.44 9.53
CA GLY A 617 -26.03 13.57 9.14
C GLY A 617 -26.33 12.62 7.97
N VAL A 618 -25.29 11.99 7.43
CA VAL A 618 -25.40 10.92 6.41
C VAL A 618 -25.39 9.55 7.07
N GLN A 619 -25.97 8.56 6.39
CA GLN A 619 -25.77 7.14 6.70
C GLN A 619 -24.28 6.80 6.82
N ASP A 620 -23.94 5.97 7.79
CA ASP A 620 -22.59 5.44 7.98
C ASP A 620 -22.13 4.69 6.73
N MET A 621 -20.95 5.04 6.24
CA MET A 621 -20.32 4.40 5.09
C MET A 621 -19.25 3.44 5.59
N ARG A 622 -19.32 2.20 5.15
CA ARG A 622 -18.49 1.10 5.68
C ARG A 622 -17.72 0.46 4.54
N PHE A 623 -16.43 0.21 4.77
CA PHE A 623 -15.56 -0.53 3.86
C PHE A 623 -14.78 -1.59 4.64
N GLU A 624 -14.18 -2.54 3.95
CA GLU A 624 -13.32 -3.57 4.58
C GLU A 624 -11.93 -3.52 3.93
N SER A 625 -10.92 -3.08 4.69
CA SER A 625 -9.54 -3.16 4.20
C SER A 625 -9.02 -4.61 4.19
N PRO A 626 -8.24 -5.03 3.18
CA PRO A 626 -7.65 -6.37 3.17
C PRO A 626 -6.55 -6.54 4.23
N ASP A 627 -5.77 -5.49 4.51
CA ASP A 627 -4.69 -5.46 5.52
C ASP A 627 -4.38 -4.01 5.92
N VAL A 628 -3.50 -3.78 6.91
CA VAL A 628 -3.06 -2.44 7.36
C VAL A 628 -2.39 -1.67 6.23
N GLU A 629 -1.59 -2.36 5.41
CA GLU A 629 -0.73 -1.79 4.37
C GLU A 629 -1.10 -2.24 2.94
N GLU A 630 -2.31 -2.78 2.74
CA GLU A 630 -2.78 -3.21 1.43
C GLU A 630 -4.04 -2.42 1.04
N ALA A 631 -4.05 -1.81 -0.14
CA ALA A 631 -5.15 -0.96 -0.60
C ALA A 631 -6.40 -1.73 -1.02
N GLY A 632 -6.25 -2.95 -1.57
CA GLY A 632 -7.37 -3.73 -2.08
C GLY A 632 -8.26 -2.97 -3.07
N VAL A 633 -9.58 -3.07 -2.89
CA VAL A 633 -10.60 -2.39 -3.72
C VAL A 633 -11.15 -1.10 -3.09
N THR A 634 -10.67 -0.73 -1.90
CA THR A 634 -11.22 0.40 -1.13
C THR A 634 -11.19 1.75 -1.85
N PRO A 635 -10.23 2.06 -2.76
CA PRO A 635 -10.27 3.33 -3.51
C PRO A 635 -11.53 3.52 -4.36
N ASN A 636 -12.15 2.42 -4.81
CA ASN A 636 -13.38 2.48 -5.61
C ASN A 636 -14.58 2.84 -4.72
N GLU A 637 -14.67 2.23 -3.53
CA GLU A 637 -15.73 2.53 -2.56
C GLU A 637 -15.64 3.97 -2.06
N PHE A 638 -14.43 4.51 -1.92
CA PHE A 638 -14.23 5.90 -1.53
C PHE A 638 -14.74 6.92 -2.55
N GLU A 639 -14.90 6.55 -3.83
CA GLU A 639 -15.57 7.40 -4.83
C GLU A 639 -17.03 7.61 -4.49
N ASP A 640 -17.73 6.49 -4.25
CA ASP A 640 -19.13 6.49 -3.89
C ASP A 640 -19.35 7.24 -2.57
N PHE A 641 -18.45 7.05 -1.60
CA PHE A 641 -18.51 7.74 -0.31
C PHE A 641 -18.35 9.25 -0.47
N ALA A 642 -17.36 9.70 -1.24
CA ALA A 642 -17.15 11.13 -1.51
C ALA A 642 -18.37 11.76 -2.22
N GLY A 643 -18.97 11.05 -3.18
CA GLY A 643 -20.20 11.50 -3.85
C GLY A 643 -21.40 11.60 -2.90
N ASN A 644 -21.56 10.64 -1.98
CA ASN A 644 -22.62 10.67 -0.97
C ASN A 644 -22.42 11.77 0.06
N ILE A 645 -21.17 11.98 0.51
CA ILE A 645 -20.81 13.10 1.40
C ILE A 645 -21.11 14.42 0.70
N CYS A 646 -20.75 14.58 -0.58
CA CYS A 646 -21.02 15.82 -1.31
C CYS A 646 -22.51 16.21 -1.29
N ARG A 647 -23.41 15.25 -1.59
CA ARG A 647 -24.87 15.45 -1.65
C ARG A 647 -25.55 15.65 -0.27
N SER A 648 -24.79 15.69 0.80
CA SER A 648 -25.31 15.85 2.16
C SER A 648 -24.92 17.20 2.76
N ASN A 649 -25.37 17.49 3.98
CA ASN A 649 -24.90 18.65 4.73
C ASN A 649 -23.56 18.41 5.45
N ALA A 650 -22.97 17.21 5.38
CA ALA A 650 -21.80 16.89 6.21
C ALA A 650 -20.52 17.62 5.74
N HIS A 651 -19.99 18.50 6.58
CA HIS A 651 -18.69 19.16 6.35
C HIS A 651 -17.56 18.55 7.18
N VAL A 652 -17.93 17.87 8.27
CA VAL A 652 -17.02 17.16 9.15
C VAL A 652 -17.19 15.66 8.92
N ILE A 653 -16.09 14.97 8.61
CA ILE A 653 -16.07 13.53 8.40
C ILE A 653 -15.26 12.88 9.52
N TYR A 654 -15.89 11.99 10.27
CA TYR A 654 -15.20 11.05 11.16
C TYR A 654 -14.73 9.86 10.34
N PHE A 655 -13.41 9.67 10.26
CA PHE A 655 -12.80 8.55 9.56
C PHE A 655 -12.20 7.57 10.57
N ALA A 656 -12.78 6.38 10.65
CA ALA A 656 -12.33 5.28 11.51
C ALA A 656 -11.59 4.22 10.68
N GLY A 657 -10.31 4.47 10.39
CA GLY A 657 -9.45 3.55 9.65
C GLY A 657 -7.96 3.87 9.82
N ARG A 658 -7.09 3.02 9.27
CA ARG A 658 -5.62 3.13 9.30
C ARG A 658 -5.08 4.21 8.33
N ALA A 659 -3.84 4.65 8.54
CA ALA A 659 -3.21 5.75 7.81
C ALA A 659 -3.15 5.56 6.28
N LEU A 660 -2.91 4.34 5.78
CA LEU A 660 -2.95 4.06 4.33
C LEU A 660 -4.34 4.33 3.75
N HIS A 661 -5.38 3.81 4.38
CA HIS A 661 -6.76 3.95 3.93
C HIS A 661 -7.25 5.39 4.09
N LEU A 662 -6.82 6.08 5.14
CA LEU A 662 -7.03 7.51 5.30
C LEU A 662 -6.45 8.28 4.10
N LYS A 663 -5.18 8.04 3.72
CA LYS A 663 -4.57 8.67 2.53
C LYS A 663 -5.43 8.45 1.29
N LEU A 664 -5.85 7.21 1.03
CA LEU A 664 -6.66 6.88 -0.14
C LEU A 664 -8.01 7.62 -0.11
N PHE A 665 -8.68 7.66 1.04
CA PHE A 665 -9.95 8.35 1.21
C PHE A 665 -9.84 9.86 1.02
N VAL A 666 -8.89 10.54 1.68
CA VAL A 666 -8.76 12.00 1.58
C VAL A 666 -8.37 12.47 0.19
N ASN A 667 -7.57 11.69 -0.54
CA ASN A 667 -7.26 11.96 -1.95
C ASN A 667 -8.51 11.88 -2.82
N LYS A 668 -9.35 10.87 -2.59
CA LYS A 668 -10.60 10.69 -3.32
C LYS A 668 -11.60 11.79 -3.00
N LEU A 669 -11.70 12.16 -1.72
CA LEU A 669 -12.54 13.25 -1.25
C LEU A 669 -12.15 14.60 -1.89
N ALA A 670 -10.85 14.89 -1.98
CA ALA A 670 -10.34 16.14 -2.55
C ALA A 670 -10.46 16.22 -4.09
N THR A 671 -10.47 15.06 -4.77
CA THR A 671 -10.58 14.99 -6.23
C THR A 671 -12.01 14.89 -6.73
N THR A 672 -12.96 14.54 -5.85
CA THR A 672 -14.37 14.44 -6.20
C THR A 672 -14.99 15.82 -6.36
N TYR A 673 -15.58 16.08 -7.53
CA TYR A 673 -16.26 17.34 -7.81
C TYR A 673 -17.47 17.53 -6.90
N CYS A 674 -17.50 18.63 -6.16
CA CYS A 674 -18.59 19.04 -5.29
C CYS A 674 -18.72 20.57 -5.29
N ARG A 675 -19.65 21.10 -6.09
CA ARG A 675 -19.85 22.55 -6.22
C ARG A 675 -20.44 23.18 -4.96
N GLU A 676 -21.25 22.44 -4.20
CA GLU A 676 -21.91 22.96 -3.01
C GLU A 676 -20.94 23.18 -1.84
N LYS A 677 -19.79 22.49 -1.84
CA LYS A 677 -18.85 22.49 -0.71
C LYS A 677 -17.50 23.03 -1.13
N LYS A 678 -16.99 23.97 -0.33
CA LYS A 678 -15.67 24.55 -0.55
C LYS A 678 -14.56 23.82 0.21
N SER A 679 -14.91 23.18 1.31
CA SER A 679 -13.95 22.47 2.17
C SER A 679 -14.60 21.34 2.96
N TYR A 680 -13.74 20.42 3.39
CA TYR A 680 -14.03 19.36 4.34
C TYR A 680 -13.01 19.35 5.48
N THR A 681 -13.47 18.94 6.67
CA THR A 681 -12.60 18.59 7.79
C THR A 681 -12.72 17.11 8.08
N VAL A 682 -11.63 16.36 7.95
CA VAL A 682 -11.56 14.94 8.27
C VAL A 682 -10.92 14.79 9.65
N ILE A 683 -11.64 14.15 10.56
CA ILE A 683 -11.18 13.84 11.91
C ILE A 683 -10.92 12.34 12.00
N THR A 684 -9.78 11.98 12.57
CA THR A 684 -9.32 10.59 12.66
C THR A 684 -8.49 10.35 13.93
N GLY A 685 -8.08 9.11 14.16
CA GLY A 685 -7.29 8.71 15.31
C GLY A 685 -5.78 8.86 15.13
N SER A 686 -5.04 8.50 16.18
CA SER A 686 -3.59 8.68 16.31
C SER A 686 -2.72 8.04 15.21
N ASP A 687 -3.22 7.05 14.47
CA ASP A 687 -2.45 6.44 13.37
C ASP A 687 -2.10 7.44 12.25
N ALA A 688 -2.84 8.55 12.17
CA ALA A 688 -2.60 9.65 11.26
C ALA A 688 -1.29 10.42 11.51
N THR A 689 -0.58 10.20 12.63
CA THR A 689 0.77 10.76 12.83
C THR A 689 1.75 10.37 11.72
N THR A 690 1.46 9.26 11.03
CA THR A 690 2.29 8.70 9.96
C THR A 690 1.88 9.18 8.57
N LEU A 691 0.78 9.94 8.47
CA LEU A 691 0.19 10.33 7.19
C LEU A 691 1.15 11.21 6.37
N ASP A 692 1.88 12.12 7.02
CA ASP A 692 2.78 13.06 6.36
C ASP A 692 3.85 12.34 5.51
N GLN A 693 4.43 11.25 6.04
CA GLN A 693 5.41 10.42 5.35
C GLN A 693 4.83 9.64 4.16
N ARG A 694 3.49 9.54 4.08
CA ARG A 694 2.78 8.85 2.99
C ARG A 694 2.31 9.80 1.90
N LEU A 695 2.34 11.11 2.14
CA LEU A 695 1.88 12.14 1.20
C LEU A 695 3.06 12.80 0.49
N ASP A 696 3.19 12.52 -0.81
CA ASP A 696 4.08 13.27 -1.71
C ASP A 696 3.50 14.67 -2.05
N ASP A 697 4.30 15.49 -2.73
CA ASP A 697 3.91 16.86 -3.13
C ASP A 697 2.63 16.88 -3.99
N ARG A 698 2.40 15.85 -4.82
CA ARG A 698 1.19 15.73 -5.64
C ARG A 698 -0.04 15.48 -4.77
N HIS A 699 0.02 14.54 -3.81
CA HIS A 699 -1.10 14.30 -2.90
C HIS A 699 -1.42 15.54 -2.07
N ARG A 700 -0.40 16.28 -1.61
CA ARG A 700 -0.61 17.54 -0.88
C ARG A 700 -1.28 18.61 -1.73
N ALA A 701 -0.90 18.71 -3.01
CA ALA A 701 -1.56 19.60 -3.96
C ALA A 701 -3.02 19.18 -4.20
N LEU A 702 -3.33 17.87 -4.20
CA LEU A 702 -4.72 17.42 -4.28
C LEU A 702 -5.53 17.90 -3.07
N LEU A 703 -4.99 17.80 -1.85
CA LEU A 703 -5.69 18.24 -0.65
C LEU A 703 -6.00 19.75 -0.64
N GLN A 704 -5.17 20.58 -1.29
CA GLN A 704 -5.46 22.02 -1.53
C GLN A 704 -6.82 22.24 -2.19
N GLY A 705 -7.25 21.29 -3.03
CA GLY A 705 -8.44 21.42 -3.85
C GLY A 705 -8.33 22.60 -4.82
N ASP A 706 -9.45 22.91 -5.45
CA ASP A 706 -9.70 24.14 -6.19
C ASP A 706 -11.19 24.47 -6.03
N PRO A 707 -11.55 25.17 -4.93
CA PRO A 707 -12.95 25.45 -4.64
C PRO A 707 -13.66 26.25 -5.74
N GLY A 708 -12.90 27.01 -6.55
CA GLY A 708 -13.40 27.74 -7.70
C GLY A 708 -13.86 26.83 -8.85
N SER A 709 -13.23 25.67 -9.02
CA SER A 709 -13.63 24.63 -9.98
C SER A 709 -14.45 23.50 -9.35
N GLY A 710 -14.99 23.70 -8.14
CA GLY A 710 -15.81 22.71 -7.45
C GLY A 710 -15.02 21.53 -6.89
N LYS A 711 -13.71 21.66 -6.64
CA LYS A 711 -12.90 20.67 -5.93
C LYS A 711 -12.63 21.16 -4.50
N PRO A 712 -13.23 20.55 -3.46
CA PRO A 712 -13.09 21.05 -2.10
C PRO A 712 -11.67 20.90 -1.56
N SER A 713 -11.25 21.80 -0.68
CA SER A 713 -10.04 21.59 0.13
C SER A 713 -10.31 20.59 1.26
N VAL A 714 -9.31 19.82 1.67
CA VAL A 714 -9.45 18.79 2.72
C VAL A 714 -8.42 19.00 3.83
N THR A 715 -8.88 19.45 4.99
CA THR A 715 -8.09 19.56 6.22
C THR A 715 -8.22 18.29 7.05
N ILE A 716 -7.13 17.79 7.60
CA ILE A 716 -7.13 16.59 8.45
C ILE A 716 -6.74 16.98 9.86
N ARG A 717 -7.50 16.51 10.86
CA ARG A 717 -7.27 16.76 12.28
C ARG A 717 -7.28 15.46 13.07
N TYR A 718 -6.37 15.32 14.02
CA TYR A 718 -6.30 14.16 14.89
C TYR A 718 -5.63 14.49 16.21
N ALA A 719 -5.89 13.65 17.22
CA ALA A 719 -5.17 13.68 18.49
C ALA A 719 -3.97 12.72 18.42
N ALA A 720 -2.76 13.29 18.46
CA ALA A 720 -1.50 12.55 18.54
C ALA A 720 -1.14 12.26 20.01
N PRO A 721 -0.59 11.08 20.34
CA PRO A 721 -0.15 10.76 21.70
C PRO A 721 0.98 11.67 22.22
N ALA A 722 1.79 12.23 21.32
CA ALA A 722 2.84 13.19 21.64
C ALA A 722 3.18 14.06 20.42
N HIS A 723 3.75 15.25 20.64
CA HIS A 723 4.30 16.11 19.60
C HIS A 723 5.51 16.90 20.14
N PRO A 724 6.60 17.10 19.37
CA PRO A 724 7.82 17.75 19.86
C PRO A 724 7.62 19.20 20.30
N ASP A 725 6.67 19.89 19.68
CA ASP A 725 6.42 21.32 19.96
C ASP A 725 5.38 21.56 21.07
N ALA A 726 4.74 20.51 21.58
CA ALA A 726 3.59 20.65 22.47
C ALA A 726 3.91 21.52 23.70
N TRP A 727 4.92 21.13 24.46
CA TRP A 727 5.22 21.77 25.74
C TRP A 727 5.89 23.14 25.58
N SER A 728 6.70 23.34 24.54
CA SER A 728 7.34 24.63 24.28
C SER A 728 6.32 25.68 23.84
N MET A 729 5.34 25.29 23.01
CA MET A 729 4.28 26.18 22.57
C MET A 729 3.27 26.46 23.68
N GLU A 730 2.81 25.44 24.41
CA GLU A 730 1.85 25.64 25.51
C GLU A 730 2.44 26.48 26.65
N LEU A 731 3.71 26.26 27.01
CA LEU A 731 4.39 27.10 28.00
C LEU A 731 4.49 28.56 27.53
N ARG A 732 4.83 28.78 26.25
CA ARG A 732 4.88 30.13 25.68
C ARG A 732 3.51 30.81 25.69
N LYS A 733 2.46 30.09 25.27
CA LYS A 733 1.07 30.59 25.32
C LYS A 733 0.67 30.98 26.74
N TRP A 734 0.96 30.12 27.71
CA TRP A 734 0.68 30.38 29.12
C TRP A 734 1.40 31.63 29.64
N GLN A 735 2.69 31.79 29.32
CA GLN A 735 3.49 32.94 29.75
C GLN A 735 3.05 34.27 29.11
N GLN A 736 2.48 34.20 27.90
CA GLN A 736 2.01 35.38 27.16
C GLN A 736 0.59 35.80 27.55
N ASP A 737 -0.19 34.94 28.21
CA ASP A 737 -1.53 35.29 28.67
C ASP A 737 -1.43 36.34 29.81
N PRO A 738 -2.02 37.55 29.62
CA PRO A 738 -2.03 38.59 30.65
C PRO A 738 -2.60 38.12 32.01
N LYS A 739 -3.48 37.11 32.02
CA LYS A 739 -4.07 36.53 33.24
C LYS A 739 -3.06 35.82 34.13
N HIS A 740 -1.94 35.38 33.57
CA HIS A 740 -0.90 34.62 34.26
C HIS A 740 0.34 35.46 34.60
N LYS A 741 0.29 36.77 34.35
CA LYS A 741 1.42 37.67 34.62
C LYS A 741 1.84 37.61 36.10
N GLY A 742 3.11 37.27 36.34
CA GLY A 742 3.69 37.17 37.68
C GLY A 742 3.39 35.85 38.41
N GLN A 743 2.66 34.92 37.79
CA GLN A 743 2.46 33.57 38.32
C GLN A 743 3.56 32.63 37.83
N LEU A 744 3.78 31.52 38.54
CA LEU A 744 4.64 30.43 38.07
C LEU A 744 3.83 29.47 37.18
N PRO A 745 4.36 29.02 36.04
CA PRO A 745 3.66 28.06 35.16
C PRO A 745 3.29 26.77 35.92
N PRO A 746 2.13 26.14 35.67
CA PRO A 746 1.77 24.85 36.25
C PRO A 746 2.84 23.78 36.10
N LEU A 747 2.92 22.88 37.07
CA LEU A 747 3.99 21.88 37.13
C LEU A 747 3.97 20.93 35.93
N TYR A 748 2.78 20.57 35.43
CA TYR A 748 2.64 19.71 34.25
C TYR A 748 3.27 20.30 32.98
N LEU A 749 3.26 21.63 32.82
CA LEU A 749 3.91 22.30 31.70
C LEU A 749 5.43 22.28 31.84
N ARG A 750 5.93 22.62 33.03
CA ARG A 750 7.37 22.72 33.30
C ARG A 750 8.04 21.35 33.21
N GLU A 751 7.51 20.36 33.92
CA GLU A 751 8.11 19.03 33.96
C GLU A 751 8.09 18.34 32.59
N ALA A 752 7.01 18.52 31.81
CA ALA A 752 6.93 17.96 30.47
C ALA A 752 7.88 18.66 29.48
N LYS A 753 8.03 19.99 29.61
CA LYS A 753 9.01 20.76 28.84
C LYS A 753 10.44 20.33 29.15
N ASP A 754 10.78 20.19 30.43
CA ASP A 754 12.10 19.75 30.88
C ASP A 754 12.41 18.33 30.41
N ALA A 755 11.42 17.42 30.46
CA ALA A 755 11.55 16.06 29.94
C ALA A 755 11.78 16.03 28.42
N MET A 756 11.06 16.86 27.65
CA MET A 756 11.29 16.99 26.21
C MET A 756 12.66 17.58 25.88
N ASP A 757 13.13 18.58 26.65
CA ASP A 757 14.47 19.14 26.48
C ASP A 757 15.56 18.11 26.80
N THR A 758 15.34 17.29 27.84
CA THR A 758 16.23 16.18 28.18
C THR A 758 16.31 15.15 27.05
N LEU A 759 15.19 14.81 26.43
CA LEU A 759 15.17 13.93 25.26
C LEU A 759 15.92 14.56 24.08
N ARG A 760 15.71 15.85 23.78
CA ARG A 760 16.44 16.57 22.71
C ARG A 760 17.95 16.64 22.97
N GLN A 761 18.34 16.87 24.22
CA GLN A 761 19.75 16.85 24.61
C GLN A 761 20.34 15.46 24.41
N SER A 762 19.63 14.41 24.84
CA SER A 762 20.06 13.02 24.63
C SER A 762 20.25 12.71 23.14
N ILE A 763 19.39 13.22 22.26
CA ILE A 763 19.53 13.08 20.81
C ILE A 763 20.77 13.81 20.31
N THR A 764 21.02 15.03 20.81
CA THR A 764 22.20 15.83 20.43
C THR A 764 23.49 15.15 20.89
N ASP A 765 23.50 14.56 22.08
CA ASP A 765 24.65 13.81 22.62
C ASP A 765 24.93 12.54 21.81
N GLN A 766 23.93 12.03 21.09
CA GLN A 766 24.01 10.87 20.20
C GLN A 766 24.01 11.26 18.70
N ALA A 767 24.24 12.54 18.37
CA ALA A 767 24.11 13.02 17.01
C ALA A 767 25.06 12.26 16.06
N GLY A 768 24.47 11.65 15.01
CA GLY A 768 25.19 10.84 14.02
C GLY A 768 25.60 9.45 14.49
N THR A 769 25.33 9.06 15.74
CA THR A 769 25.74 7.75 16.28
C THR A 769 24.64 6.69 16.26
N ILE A 770 23.38 7.11 16.06
CA ILE A 770 22.19 6.25 15.98
C ILE A 770 21.35 6.53 14.72
N GLY A 771 21.96 7.12 13.69
CA GLY A 771 21.27 7.65 12.53
C GLY A 771 20.50 8.95 12.81
N ASP A 772 19.75 9.42 11.81
CA ASP A 772 18.89 10.59 11.96
C ASP A 772 17.70 10.25 12.88
N VAL A 773 17.48 11.10 13.88
CA VAL A 773 16.36 10.94 14.83
C VAL A 773 15.27 11.94 14.52
N TYR A 774 14.07 11.43 14.25
CA TYR A 774 12.89 12.23 13.99
C TYR A 774 11.93 12.18 15.18
N LEU A 775 11.30 13.33 15.50
CA LEU A 775 10.33 13.47 16.59
C LEU A 775 8.91 13.80 16.07
N ASP A 776 8.78 14.13 14.79
CA ASP A 776 7.58 14.66 14.15
C ASP A 776 6.41 13.66 14.10
N ASP A 777 6.69 12.36 13.99
CA ASP A 777 5.66 11.31 14.05
C ASP A 777 5.27 10.89 15.50
N GLY A 778 5.95 11.45 16.50
CA GLY A 778 5.75 11.17 17.92
C GLY A 778 6.23 9.78 18.39
N ARG A 779 6.66 8.88 17.51
CA ARG A 779 6.98 7.47 17.83
C ARG A 779 8.21 7.35 18.72
N THR A 780 9.24 8.15 18.45
CA THR A 780 10.43 8.26 19.30
C THR A 780 10.06 8.72 20.71
N ILE A 781 9.21 9.75 20.81
CA ILE A 781 8.78 10.34 22.09
C ILE A 781 8.00 9.30 22.91
N VAL A 782 7.01 8.65 22.29
CA VAL A 782 6.16 7.67 22.99
C VAL A 782 6.97 6.45 23.43
N THR A 783 7.86 5.94 22.58
CA THR A 783 8.63 4.74 22.93
C THR A 783 9.69 5.04 24.00
N TYR A 784 10.28 6.24 23.98
CA TYR A 784 11.11 6.74 25.08
C TYR A 784 10.34 6.75 26.40
N ASP A 785 9.15 7.33 26.41
CA ASP A 785 8.28 7.41 27.59
C ASP A 785 7.83 6.03 28.12
N VAL A 786 7.63 5.07 27.22
CA VAL A 786 7.27 3.67 27.55
C VAL A 786 8.42 2.96 28.28
N VAL A 787 9.65 3.05 27.77
CA VAL A 787 10.82 2.47 28.44
C VAL A 787 11.14 3.22 29.74
N LEU A 788 10.98 4.56 29.75
CA LEU A 788 11.11 5.37 30.96
C LEU A 788 10.11 4.93 32.05
N THR A 789 8.87 4.63 31.68
CA THR A 789 7.85 4.13 32.61
C THR A 789 8.27 2.79 33.21
N ALA A 790 8.78 1.86 32.40
CA ALA A 790 9.31 0.58 32.90
C ALA A 790 10.52 0.78 33.84
N SER A 791 11.43 1.69 33.49
CA SER A 791 12.58 2.07 34.34
C SER A 791 12.14 2.63 35.70
N ARG A 792 11.13 3.52 35.73
CA ARG A 792 10.58 4.06 36.97
C ARG A 792 9.89 3.00 37.82
N ALA A 793 9.16 2.08 37.19
CA ALA A 793 8.56 0.94 37.89
C ALA A 793 9.63 0.03 38.53
N LEU A 794 10.72 -0.24 37.81
CA LEU A 794 11.88 -1.00 38.30
C LEU A 794 12.51 -0.30 39.51
N ALA A 795 12.83 0.99 39.39
CA ALA A 795 13.41 1.77 40.48
C ALA A 795 12.51 1.78 41.73
N ARG A 796 11.19 1.90 41.55
CA ARG A 796 10.23 1.82 42.65
C ARG A 796 10.22 0.45 43.31
N ALA A 797 10.28 -0.61 42.50
CA ALA A 797 10.30 -1.98 42.98
C ALA A 797 11.60 -2.30 43.75
N VAL A 798 12.74 -1.74 43.36
CA VAL A 798 14.00 -1.80 44.15
C VAL A 798 13.78 -1.17 45.52
N HIS A 799 13.33 0.08 45.56
CA HIS A 799 13.15 0.82 46.81
C HIS A 799 12.22 0.10 47.80
N THR A 800 11.17 -0.54 47.30
CA THR A 800 10.15 -1.17 48.14
C THR A 800 10.38 -2.65 48.44
N SER A 801 11.29 -3.33 47.72
CA SER A 801 11.68 -4.71 48.01
C SER A 801 13.02 -4.82 48.74
N GLY A 802 13.86 -3.78 48.68
CA GLY A 802 15.25 -3.84 49.15
C GLY A 802 16.16 -4.71 48.28
N GLN A 803 15.66 -5.24 47.16
CA GLN A 803 16.44 -6.06 46.22
C GLN A 803 17.06 -5.19 45.14
N GLU A 804 18.32 -5.45 44.82
CA GLU A 804 19.04 -4.74 43.75
C GLU A 804 18.40 -4.96 42.36
N VAL A 805 17.87 -6.17 42.11
CA VAL A 805 17.05 -6.49 40.94
C VAL A 805 15.72 -7.10 41.39
N PRO A 806 14.60 -6.35 41.32
CA PRO A 806 13.33 -6.75 41.91
C PRO A 806 12.57 -7.74 41.03
N SER A 807 11.81 -8.66 41.62
CA SER A 807 11.01 -9.65 40.88
C SER A 807 9.94 -9.02 39.97
N ALA A 808 9.59 -9.71 38.88
CA ALA A 808 8.52 -9.28 37.97
C ALA A 808 7.18 -9.06 38.70
N ASP A 809 6.85 -9.94 39.65
CA ASP A 809 5.65 -9.80 40.49
C ASP A 809 5.68 -8.54 41.36
N ARG A 810 6.85 -8.13 41.85
CA ARG A 810 6.99 -6.89 42.62
C ARG A 810 6.72 -5.68 41.73
N ILE A 811 7.35 -5.63 40.56
CA ILE A 811 7.15 -4.56 39.58
C ILE A 811 5.68 -4.45 39.19
N ARG A 812 5.03 -5.58 38.92
CA ARG A 812 3.58 -5.64 38.62
C ARG A 812 2.73 -4.97 39.71
N LYS A 813 3.04 -5.18 40.98
CA LYS A 813 2.30 -4.59 42.12
C LYS A 813 2.58 -3.11 42.32
N ASP A 814 3.70 -2.59 41.82
CA ASP A 814 4.10 -1.20 41.99
C ASP A 814 3.77 -0.32 40.79
N LEU A 815 3.49 -0.88 39.61
CA LEU A 815 3.14 -0.11 38.39
C LEU A 815 1.97 0.86 38.60
N GLY A 816 0.87 0.40 39.19
CA GLY A 816 -0.30 1.26 39.47
C GLY A 816 -0.06 2.38 40.49
N LYS A 817 1.14 2.45 41.09
CA LYS A 817 1.54 3.52 42.02
C LYS A 817 2.29 4.65 41.35
N LEU A 818 2.52 4.60 40.04
CA LEU A 818 3.19 5.67 39.28
C LEU A 818 2.22 6.83 39.01
N ASN A 819 1.83 7.52 40.08
CA ASN A 819 1.01 8.72 40.11
C ASN A 819 1.47 9.61 41.27
N ALA A 820 0.86 10.79 41.44
CA ALA A 820 1.26 11.77 42.46
C ALA A 820 2.78 12.07 42.39
N ASP A 821 3.50 11.99 43.50
CA ASP A 821 4.96 12.16 43.59
C ASP A 821 5.77 11.13 42.78
N LEU A 822 5.16 9.99 42.44
CA LEU A 822 5.77 8.90 41.68
C LEU A 822 5.38 8.90 40.19
N ARG A 823 4.66 9.93 39.72
CA ARG A 823 4.30 10.10 38.31
C ARG A 823 5.51 10.01 37.40
N VAL A 824 5.31 9.52 36.19
CA VAL A 824 6.38 9.55 35.18
C VAL A 824 6.36 10.90 34.48
N ARG A 825 7.50 11.60 34.55
CA ARG A 825 7.73 12.85 33.83
C ARG A 825 8.18 12.54 32.39
N GLY A 826 7.21 12.24 31.53
CA GLY A 826 7.46 11.90 30.13
C GLY A 826 7.67 13.12 29.25
N ALA A 827 8.42 12.94 28.16
CA ALA A 827 8.57 13.92 27.10
C ALA A 827 7.24 14.15 26.35
N GLY A 828 6.36 13.15 26.28
CA GLY A 828 4.97 13.29 25.84
C GLY A 828 4.04 13.85 26.92
N GLY A 829 4.56 14.35 28.05
CA GLY A 829 3.81 14.80 29.21
C GLY A 829 3.74 13.78 30.35
N TRP A 830 3.09 14.16 31.44
CA TRP A 830 2.89 13.26 32.58
C TRP A 830 2.23 11.94 32.20
N ILE A 831 2.65 10.86 32.84
CA ILE A 831 1.96 9.57 32.81
C ILE A 831 1.55 9.26 34.24
N CYS A 832 0.24 9.33 34.46
CA CYS A 832 -0.45 9.15 35.72
C CYS A 832 -1.19 7.82 35.67
N LEU A 833 -0.68 6.78 36.32
CA LEU A 833 -1.31 5.46 36.25
C LEU A 833 -2.36 5.27 37.34
N THR A 834 -3.55 4.82 36.94
CA THR A 834 -4.57 4.30 37.87
C THR A 834 -4.12 2.95 38.44
N ASN A 835 -4.84 2.45 39.45
CA ASN A 835 -4.60 1.10 39.98
C ASN A 835 -4.81 0.00 38.93
N ALA A 836 -5.66 0.25 37.92
CA ALA A 836 -5.85 -0.65 36.79
C ALA A 836 -4.74 -0.54 35.73
N GLY A 837 -3.83 0.44 35.86
CA GLY A 837 -2.72 0.67 34.94
C GLY A 837 -3.10 1.48 33.70
N ASN A 838 -4.25 2.15 33.70
CA ASN A 838 -4.63 3.07 32.63
C ASN A 838 -4.07 4.46 32.90
N PRO A 839 -3.79 5.27 31.86
CA PRO A 839 -3.41 6.64 32.04
C PRO A 839 -4.63 7.49 32.41
N TYR A 840 -4.51 8.26 33.49
CA TYR A 840 -5.51 9.25 33.88
C TYR A 840 -5.19 10.61 33.25
N ASN A 841 -6.21 11.19 32.61
CA ASN A 841 -6.17 12.52 31.99
C ASN A 841 -4.86 12.80 31.22
N LYS A 842 -4.34 11.82 30.48
CA LYS A 842 -3.10 11.97 29.73
C LYS A 842 -3.31 12.94 28.58
N ALA A 843 -2.48 13.98 28.56
CA ALA A 843 -2.44 15.00 27.52
C ALA A 843 -2.28 14.41 26.12
N LEU A 844 -2.94 15.03 25.15
CA LEU A 844 -2.89 14.67 23.74
C LEU A 844 -2.60 15.91 22.90
N SER A 845 -1.75 15.77 21.89
CA SER A 845 -1.43 16.86 20.98
C SER A 845 -2.44 16.92 19.84
N VAL A 846 -3.16 18.03 19.70
CA VAL A 846 -4.01 18.26 18.53
C VAL A 846 -3.13 18.69 17.38
N VAL A 847 -3.13 17.88 16.32
CA VAL A 847 -2.35 18.10 15.12
C VAL A 847 -3.31 18.26 13.95
N HIS A 848 -3.02 19.23 13.10
CA HIS A 848 -3.74 19.41 11.84
C HIS A 848 -2.77 19.43 10.65
N LEU A 849 -3.21 18.81 9.56
CA LEU A 849 -2.60 18.92 8.25
C LEU A 849 -3.50 19.81 7.40
N GLU A 850 -3.04 21.05 7.17
CA GLU A 850 -3.75 21.97 6.29
C GLU A 850 -3.49 21.67 4.81
N PRO A 851 -4.49 21.86 3.95
CA PRO A 851 -4.36 21.84 2.50
C PRO A 851 -3.18 22.70 2.04
N GLY A 852 -2.13 22.06 1.52
CA GLY A 852 -0.98 22.75 0.95
C GLY A 852 0.17 23.10 1.88
N SER A 853 0.05 22.78 3.17
CA SER A 853 1.21 22.83 4.06
C SER A 853 2.12 21.63 3.78
N LYS A 854 3.43 21.89 3.71
CA LYS A 854 4.46 20.84 3.73
C LYS A 854 4.74 20.30 5.13
N ARG A 855 4.03 20.79 6.16
CA ARG A 855 4.26 20.44 7.57
C ARG A 855 2.96 20.13 8.30
N LEU A 856 2.98 19.06 9.08
CA LEU A 856 2.07 18.87 10.20
C LEU A 856 2.21 20.06 11.15
N THR A 857 1.09 20.64 11.56
CA THR A 857 1.09 21.79 12.46
C THR A 857 0.49 21.37 13.80
N PHE A 858 1.19 21.70 14.87
CA PHE A 858 0.66 21.52 16.22
C PHE A 858 -0.26 22.70 16.57
N GLU A 859 -1.47 22.39 16.99
CA GLU A 859 -2.50 23.38 17.30
C GLU A 859 -2.54 23.68 18.80
N GLY A 860 -2.55 22.64 19.63
CA GLY A 860 -2.61 22.77 21.08
C GLY A 860 -2.66 21.42 21.79
N VAL A 861 -2.70 21.45 23.13
CA VAL A 861 -2.88 20.25 23.94
C VAL A 861 -4.35 20.10 24.34
N ALA A 862 -4.90 18.91 24.12
CA ALA A 862 -6.22 18.49 24.53
C ALA A 862 -6.17 17.47 25.67
N TRP A 863 -7.27 17.38 26.43
CA TRP A 863 -7.35 16.60 27.65
C TRP A 863 -8.62 15.75 27.66
N PRO A 864 -8.56 14.45 28.00
CA PRO A 864 -9.74 13.58 28.06
C PRO A 864 -10.83 14.08 29.02
N THR A 865 -10.47 14.75 30.12
CA THR A 865 -11.45 15.36 31.05
C THR A 865 -12.02 16.70 30.55
N GLY A 866 -11.59 17.16 29.37
CA GLY A 866 -11.97 18.45 28.78
C GLY A 866 -11.20 19.65 29.32
N ARG A 867 -10.30 19.46 30.30
CA ARG A 867 -9.50 20.55 30.90
C ARG A 867 -8.12 20.08 31.32
N ALA A 868 -7.17 21.01 31.32
CA ALA A 868 -5.84 20.79 31.86
C ALA A 868 -5.90 20.51 33.38
N PRO A 869 -4.88 19.82 33.94
CA PRO A 869 -4.70 19.69 35.38
C PRO A 869 -4.71 21.07 36.04
N ALA A 870 -5.29 21.15 37.24
CA ALA A 870 -5.27 22.36 38.04
C ALA A 870 -3.84 22.73 38.43
N GLN A 871 -3.62 23.96 38.89
CA GLN A 871 -2.26 24.43 39.20
C GLN A 871 -1.63 23.64 40.37
N GLU A 872 -2.47 23.18 41.29
CA GLU A 872 -2.17 22.35 42.45
C GLU A 872 -2.30 20.84 42.19
N ASP A 873 -2.68 20.43 40.98
CA ASP A 873 -2.79 19.00 40.63
C ASP A 873 -1.40 18.42 40.38
N ASP A 874 -0.98 17.54 41.27
CA ASP A 874 0.29 16.84 41.21
C ASP A 874 0.17 15.45 40.59
N CYS A 875 -0.75 15.25 39.62
CA CYS A 875 -1.08 13.95 39.02
C CYS A 875 -1.77 13.02 40.04
N VAL A 876 -2.67 13.59 40.85
CA VAL A 876 -3.43 12.85 41.87
C VAL A 876 -4.66 12.21 41.22
N ILE A 877 -4.76 10.89 41.32
CA ILE A 877 -5.89 10.13 40.75
C ILE A 877 -7.10 10.28 41.70
N PRO A 878 -8.26 10.77 41.23
CA PRO A 878 -9.47 10.82 42.05
C PRO A 878 -9.97 9.40 42.36
N ALA A 879 -10.80 9.26 43.40
CA ALA A 879 -11.36 7.96 43.80
C ALA A 879 -12.19 7.28 42.68
N HIS A 880 -12.76 8.08 41.78
CA HIS A 880 -13.52 7.65 40.61
C HIS A 880 -12.98 8.37 39.37
N PRO A 881 -11.88 7.86 38.77
CA PRO A 881 -11.21 8.46 37.62
C PRO A 881 -11.95 8.29 36.30
#